data_AF-A0A9W6WQJ5-F1
#
_entry.id   AF-A0A9W6WQJ5-F1
#
_cell.length_a   1.000
_cell.length_b   1.000
_cell.length_c   1.000
_cell.angle_alpha   90.00
_cell.angle_beta   90.00
_cell.angle_gamma   90.00
#
_symmetry.space_group_name_H-M   'P 1'
#
loop_
_entity.id
_entity.type
_entity.pdbx_description
1 polymer ?
#
loop_
_entity_poly.entity_id
_entity_poly.type
_entity_poly.pdbx_seq_one_letter_code
_entity_poly.pdbx_strand_id
1 'polypeptide(L)'
;MLRSLRRVWLGSRGVDNADGSLRRLKPSAGQLPPLSASSSKPEEAKSGANLSNEQRLGDVVWKPEQEFPGRSVIDRHAMNLSRELQVLERIARVSVRSIAQPARLALLGVCSSGVLGLSAYEAHLLLDPLQPSTADSLLFMYKYAAHNFLASCIWETRAPELVAQALDLDPTQLLRVFNPATSSADAALQLRIMSVFTARAMLAGFMVVTQLLNIVRASGTAALGYSDNVYGGHEPPLKGIEERIIRLAGKGSDVTEVSMARYGAHILPVFEDPEQHRHLVAQWSLNGRVPCVWRVPKGQYGFRHSWTGLHVDESFLLRTTTGKYILCIEADATLKDRAFELRVMPKAPLPKDEELSVEDASQAYRLVERQAALALQRPFRSLCVLLGDSRQPCDLGGESFVTLRERTRLKQEVNVLIDSKAPLLLEVLKWCGRFVDDRKTLVLDVTPHNFTPLKLFLEHHGYAVLTPTEAVEFEERERAEIAADAKAKAEAEEQEQRQRQEQEEQELALAASLWAKARQSDPAVDVKNKDTDATGKNRVADTNQDNAPAQTKTKPTAKDKDKEKESNGKNDEAPASRRGKKPEKLPRLLYYPTTAATINAVHATLTSGDGLSDPRRCCVLINQPFGLEHLDELAEDAGEKFHPVCAAEIYDDYFRQVRIWTRMGHSAAVIQRELDQRFEPVREVLDAIASLNLVSGNANSKLDTSRLGK
;
A
#
# COMPACT_ATOMS: atom_id res chain seq x y z
N MET A 1 -30.41 3.13 -6.07
CA MET A 1 -30.65 3.32 -7.53
C MET A 1 -31.44 4.59 -7.86
N LEU A 2 -32.63 4.83 -7.29
CA LEU A 2 -33.47 6.01 -7.62
C LEU A 2 -32.79 7.38 -7.40
N ARG A 3 -31.86 7.52 -6.44
CA ARG A 3 -31.08 8.76 -6.23
C ARG A 3 -29.99 9.03 -7.28
N SER A 4 -29.55 8.01 -8.04
CA SER A 4 -28.52 8.15 -9.07
C SER A 4 -29.14 8.48 -10.43
N LEU A 5 -30.30 7.89 -10.75
CA LEU A 5 -31.06 8.21 -11.96
C LEU A 5 -31.65 9.64 -11.95
N ARG A 6 -32.01 10.17 -10.76
CA ARG A 6 -32.55 11.54 -10.63
C ARG A 6 -31.54 12.64 -10.97
N ARG A 7 -30.24 12.35 -10.88
CA ARG A 7 -29.17 13.34 -11.13
C ARG A 7 -28.80 13.47 -12.61
N VAL A 8 -29.05 12.42 -13.40
CA VAL A 8 -28.74 12.40 -14.84
C VAL A 8 -29.86 13.02 -15.68
N TRP A 9 -31.12 12.98 -15.23
CA TRP A 9 -32.27 13.45 -16.01
C TRP A 9 -32.70 14.90 -15.75
N LEU A 10 -32.23 15.53 -14.66
CA LEU A 10 -32.62 16.90 -14.27
C LEU A 10 -31.47 17.93 -14.33
N GLY A 11 -30.27 17.51 -14.72
CA GLY A 11 -29.08 18.37 -14.79
C GLY A 11 -28.85 18.99 -16.16
N SER A 12 -29.85 19.64 -16.74
CA SER A 12 -29.69 20.42 -17.98
C SER A 12 -30.49 21.71 -17.89
N ARG A 13 -30.04 22.64 -17.02
CA ARG A 13 -30.34 24.07 -17.14
C ARG A 13 -29.44 24.89 -16.22
N GLY A 14 -28.63 25.75 -16.83
CA GLY A 14 -28.07 26.94 -16.20
C GLY A 14 -26.60 26.85 -15.80
N VAL A 15 -25.69 27.05 -16.76
CA VAL A 15 -24.43 27.78 -16.50
C VAL A 15 -24.13 28.61 -17.76
N ASP A 16 -24.58 29.86 -17.76
CA ASP A 16 -24.04 30.89 -18.64
C ASP A 16 -22.80 31.51 -17.98
N ASN A 17 -21.82 31.82 -18.82
CA ASN A 17 -20.70 32.75 -18.64
C ASN A 17 -19.62 32.43 -17.58
N ALA A 18 -18.52 31.86 -18.08
CA ALA A 18 -17.18 32.33 -17.72
C ALA A 18 -16.26 32.22 -18.95
N ASP A 19 -16.09 33.37 -19.60
CA ASP A 19 -15.05 33.66 -20.59
C ASP A 19 -13.65 33.43 -19.99
N GLY A 20 -12.75 32.80 -20.74
CA GLY A 20 -11.43 32.43 -20.23
C GLY A 20 -10.45 31.88 -21.27
N SER A 21 -10.18 32.66 -22.32
CA SER A 21 -8.92 32.70 -23.09
C SER A 21 -8.28 31.36 -23.54
N LEU A 22 -8.63 30.96 -24.77
CA LEU A 22 -7.83 30.06 -25.62
C LEU A 22 -6.44 30.66 -25.93
N ARG A 23 -5.38 30.20 -25.25
CA ARG A 23 -4.00 30.37 -25.73
C ARG A 23 -3.62 29.24 -26.67
N ARG A 24 -3.69 29.59 -27.96
CA ARG A 24 -3.18 28.85 -29.13
C ARG A 24 -1.65 28.76 -29.05
N LEU A 25 -1.10 27.59 -28.75
CA LEU A 25 0.35 27.36 -28.86
C LEU A 25 0.70 27.04 -30.32
N LYS A 26 1.50 27.92 -30.90
CA LYS A 26 2.16 27.85 -32.22
C LYS A 26 3.49 27.11 -32.04
N PRO A 27 3.96 26.28 -32.99
CA PRO A 27 5.21 25.54 -32.84
C PRO A 27 6.41 26.47 -33.10
N SER A 28 7.38 26.50 -32.17
CA SER A 28 8.67 27.14 -32.39
C SER A 28 9.65 26.15 -33.02
N ALA A 29 10.08 26.47 -34.24
CA ALA A 29 11.23 25.86 -34.89
C ALA A 29 12.54 26.36 -34.25
N GLY A 30 13.55 25.47 -34.23
CA GLY A 30 14.96 25.83 -34.25
C GLY A 30 15.66 25.92 -32.89
N GLN A 31 16.49 24.93 -32.57
CA GLN A 31 17.95 25.07 -32.53
C GLN A 31 18.58 23.76 -32.01
N LEU A 32 19.31 23.09 -32.90
CA LEU A 32 20.25 22.01 -32.59
C LEU A 32 21.53 22.61 -31.99
N PRO A 33 22.16 22.01 -30.97
CA PRO A 33 23.55 22.32 -30.63
C PRO A 33 24.52 21.56 -31.54
N PRO A 34 25.72 22.10 -31.79
CA PRO A 34 26.62 21.61 -32.82
C PRO A 34 27.39 20.37 -32.37
N LEU A 35 27.44 19.39 -33.28
CA LEU A 35 28.45 18.34 -33.32
C LEU A 35 29.82 19.00 -33.51
N SER A 36 30.70 18.88 -32.51
CA SER A 36 32.13 19.11 -32.67
C SER A 36 32.83 17.76 -32.62
N ALA A 37 33.37 17.38 -33.78
CA ALA A 37 34.34 16.32 -33.94
C ALA A 37 35.71 16.81 -33.44
N SER A 38 36.39 16.03 -32.62
CA SER A 38 37.82 16.16 -32.40
C SER A 38 38.50 14.80 -32.61
N SER A 39 39.57 14.87 -33.38
CA SER A 39 40.35 13.79 -33.94
C SER A 39 41.30 13.17 -32.92
N SER A 40 41.37 11.84 -32.95
CA SER A 40 42.52 10.95 -32.74
C SER A 40 43.84 11.53 -32.22
N LYS A 41 44.32 10.94 -31.10
CA LYS A 41 45.70 10.41 -30.97
C LYS A 41 45.70 9.24 -29.96
N PRO A 42 46.51 8.19 -30.18
CA PRO A 42 46.58 7.03 -29.29
C PRO A 42 47.67 7.24 -28.23
N GLU A 43 47.33 7.08 -26.96
CA GLU A 43 48.31 6.89 -25.88
C GLU A 43 48.12 5.51 -25.27
N GLU A 44 49.11 4.65 -25.49
CA GLU A 44 49.38 3.48 -24.67
C GLU A 44 49.87 3.93 -23.29
N ALA A 45 49.15 3.56 -22.22
CA ALA A 45 49.76 3.34 -20.91
C ALA A 45 48.82 2.59 -19.95
N LYS A 46 49.31 1.44 -19.47
CA LYS A 46 49.08 0.84 -18.15
C LYS A 46 47.65 0.32 -17.85
N SER A 47 47.38 -0.86 -18.38
CA SER A 47 46.51 -1.85 -17.76
C SER A 47 47.10 -2.33 -16.42
N GLY A 48 46.49 -1.98 -15.31
CA GLY A 48 46.83 -2.53 -14.00
C GLY A 48 46.13 -1.81 -12.86
N ALA A 49 45.05 -2.44 -12.35
CA ALA A 49 44.35 -2.12 -11.11
C ALA A 49 43.54 -0.80 -11.06
N ASN A 50 42.27 -0.85 -11.51
CA ASN A 50 41.14 -0.09 -10.93
C ASN A 50 39.80 -0.45 -11.59
N LEU A 51 39.46 -1.75 -11.64
CA LEU A 51 38.14 -2.23 -12.08
C LEU A 51 37.09 -2.26 -10.95
N SER A 52 37.41 -1.78 -9.74
CA SER A 52 36.53 -1.89 -8.57
C SER A 52 35.59 -0.70 -8.35
N ASN A 53 35.67 0.37 -9.15
CA ASN A 53 34.65 1.41 -9.16
C ASN A 53 33.57 1.10 -10.21
N GLU A 54 33.00 -0.12 -10.17
CA GLU A 54 31.67 -0.33 -10.76
C GLU A 54 30.73 0.63 -10.01
N GLN A 55 30.24 1.63 -10.73
CA GLN A 55 29.38 2.68 -10.21
C GLN A 55 28.10 2.03 -9.67
N ARG A 56 28.01 1.88 -8.35
CA ARG A 56 26.82 1.37 -7.63
C ARG A 56 25.58 2.07 -8.17
N LEU A 57 24.51 1.31 -8.41
CA LEU A 57 23.25 1.95 -8.74
C LEU A 57 22.79 2.80 -7.56
N GLY A 58 22.47 4.07 -7.80
CA GLY A 58 22.07 4.98 -6.74
C GLY A 58 20.78 4.53 -6.03
N ASP A 59 20.69 4.82 -4.74
CA ASP A 59 19.48 4.72 -3.92
C ASP A 59 18.50 5.84 -4.26
N VAL A 60 18.02 5.82 -5.50
CA VAL A 60 17.10 6.85 -5.97
C VAL A 60 15.68 6.49 -5.53
N VAL A 61 15.23 7.15 -4.47
CA VAL A 61 13.90 6.98 -3.89
C VAL A 61 12.93 7.93 -4.60
N TRP A 62 12.19 7.44 -5.61
CA TRP A 62 11.17 8.24 -6.30
C TRP A 62 9.87 8.25 -5.54
N LYS A 63 9.29 9.41 -5.26
CA LYS A 63 7.94 9.45 -4.68
C LYS A 63 6.94 8.72 -5.60
N PRO A 64 5.84 8.14 -5.08
CA PRO A 64 4.87 7.44 -5.92
C PRO A 64 4.37 8.26 -7.13
N GLU A 65 4.25 9.59 -6.98
CA GLU A 65 3.83 10.50 -8.06
C GLU A 65 4.92 10.72 -9.13
N GLN A 66 6.18 10.51 -8.77
CA GLN A 66 7.31 10.55 -9.70
C GLN A 66 7.43 9.23 -10.47
N GLU A 67 7.09 8.11 -9.82
CA GLU A 67 7.07 6.80 -10.48
C GLU A 67 5.94 6.70 -11.49
N PHE A 68 4.73 7.12 -11.13
CA PHE A 68 3.58 7.12 -12.04
C PHE A 68 3.08 8.54 -12.25
N PRO A 69 3.65 9.28 -13.23
CA PRO A 69 3.25 10.67 -13.49
C PRO A 69 1.79 10.71 -13.95
N GLY A 70 0.95 11.31 -13.12
CA GLY A 70 -0.51 11.30 -13.24
C GLY A 70 -1.12 11.32 -11.83
N ARG A 71 -2.45 11.42 -11.69
CA ARG A 71 -3.10 11.21 -10.38
C ARG A 71 -2.95 9.72 -10.00
N SER A 72 -1.78 9.36 -9.47
CA SER A 72 -1.33 8.02 -9.09
C SER A 72 -2.21 7.42 -8.00
N VAL A 73 -2.67 8.27 -7.09
CA VAL A 73 -3.73 7.96 -6.15
C VAL A 73 -5.03 8.16 -6.93
N ILE A 74 -5.67 7.04 -7.34
CA ILE A 74 -7.11 7.10 -7.59
C ILE A 74 -7.69 7.81 -6.39
N ASP A 75 -8.27 8.98 -6.60
CA ASP A 75 -9.06 9.63 -5.58
C ASP A 75 -10.06 8.57 -5.12
N ARG A 76 -9.83 8.03 -3.90
CA ARG A 76 -10.50 6.83 -3.36
C ARG A 76 -12.02 7.01 -3.33
N HIS A 77 -12.49 8.22 -3.63
CA HIS A 77 -13.88 8.62 -3.58
C HIS A 77 -14.44 9.13 -4.91
N ALA A 78 -13.63 9.36 -5.96
CA ALA A 78 -14.11 9.94 -7.22
C ALA A 78 -14.11 8.94 -8.38
N MET A 79 -15.32 8.53 -8.78
CA MET A 79 -15.59 7.93 -10.09
C MET A 79 -15.50 9.04 -11.15
N ASN A 80 -14.59 8.89 -12.11
CA ASN A 80 -14.58 9.75 -13.30
C ASN A 80 -15.72 9.32 -14.24
N LEU A 81 -16.34 10.29 -14.94
CA LEU A 81 -17.45 10.04 -15.87
C LEU A 81 -17.09 8.99 -16.95
N SER A 82 -15.84 8.99 -17.43
CA SER A 82 -15.36 7.99 -18.38
C SER A 82 -15.31 6.57 -17.83
N ARG A 83 -15.08 6.40 -16.52
CA ARG A 83 -15.12 5.10 -15.84
C ARG A 83 -16.56 4.67 -15.61
N GLU A 84 -17.43 5.59 -15.19
CA GLU A 84 -18.86 5.31 -15.03
C GLU A 84 -19.49 4.85 -16.34
N LEU A 85 -19.19 5.52 -17.45
CA LEU A 85 -19.66 5.12 -18.77
C LEU A 85 -19.20 3.71 -19.16
N GLN A 86 -17.94 3.35 -18.88
CA GLN A 86 -17.44 1.98 -19.14
C GLN A 86 -18.18 0.92 -18.31
N VAL A 87 -18.44 1.20 -17.03
CA VAL A 87 -19.19 0.29 -16.16
C VAL A 87 -20.64 0.17 -16.64
N LEU A 88 -21.29 1.29 -16.95
CA LEU A 88 -22.64 1.31 -17.50
C LEU A 88 -22.72 0.57 -18.83
N GLU A 89 -21.74 0.72 -19.72
CA GLU A 89 -21.69 0.00 -20.99
C GLU A 89 -21.61 -1.52 -20.77
N ARG A 90 -20.78 -1.98 -19.83
CA ARG A 90 -20.66 -3.41 -19.48
C ARG A 90 -21.97 -3.96 -18.92
N ILE A 91 -22.58 -3.25 -17.96
CA ILE A 91 -23.87 -3.64 -17.38
C ILE A 91 -24.95 -3.64 -18.47
N ALA A 92 -25.02 -2.58 -19.29
CA ALA A 92 -26.00 -2.47 -20.37
C ALA A 92 -25.85 -3.60 -21.39
N ARG A 93 -24.62 -4.01 -21.74
CA ARG A 93 -24.39 -5.13 -22.64
C ARG A 93 -24.95 -6.45 -22.11
N VAL A 94 -24.77 -6.73 -20.82
CA VAL A 94 -25.35 -7.91 -20.16
C VAL A 94 -26.87 -7.80 -20.07
N SER A 95 -27.40 -6.63 -19.69
CA SER A 95 -28.83 -6.36 -19.63
C SER A 95 -29.50 -6.55 -20.99
N VAL A 96 -28.94 -5.99 -22.06
CA VAL A 96 -29.47 -6.10 -23.43
C VAL A 96 -29.51 -7.56 -23.87
N ARG A 97 -28.46 -8.34 -23.60
CA ARG A 97 -28.47 -9.79 -23.89
C ARG A 97 -29.56 -10.53 -23.11
N SER A 98 -29.82 -10.15 -21.86
CA SER A 98 -30.91 -10.71 -21.07
C SER A 98 -32.29 -10.28 -21.59
N ILE A 99 -32.45 -9.03 -22.03
CA ILE A 99 -33.71 -8.51 -22.58
C ILE A 99 -34.01 -9.17 -23.94
N ALA A 100 -32.99 -9.38 -24.77
CA ALA A 100 -33.09 -9.99 -26.09
C ALA A 100 -33.29 -11.53 -26.06
N GLN A 101 -33.65 -12.11 -24.90
CA GLN A 101 -33.98 -13.53 -24.81
C GLN A 101 -35.20 -13.87 -25.69
N PRO A 102 -35.18 -14.97 -26.46
CA PRO A 102 -36.24 -15.29 -27.42
C PRO A 102 -37.65 -15.32 -26.81
N ALA A 103 -37.79 -15.85 -25.59
CA ALA A 103 -39.07 -15.90 -24.89
C ALA A 103 -39.64 -14.50 -24.59
N ARG A 104 -38.79 -13.54 -24.23
CA ARG A 104 -39.20 -12.15 -23.93
C ARG A 104 -39.54 -11.39 -25.21
N LEU A 105 -38.77 -11.60 -26.27
CA LEU A 105 -39.05 -11.04 -27.59
C LEU A 105 -40.34 -11.61 -28.19
N ALA A 106 -40.61 -12.91 -28.00
CA ALA A 106 -41.87 -13.53 -28.41
C ALA A 106 -43.07 -12.91 -27.67
N LEU A 107 -42.98 -12.73 -26.35
CA LEU A 107 -44.03 -12.07 -25.58
C LEU A 107 -44.27 -10.63 -26.06
N LEU A 108 -43.20 -9.87 -26.29
CA LEU A 108 -43.30 -8.52 -26.86
C LEU A 108 -43.96 -8.55 -28.24
N GLY A 109 -43.58 -9.49 -29.09
CA GLY A 109 -44.14 -9.68 -30.43
C GLY A 109 -45.63 -10.02 -30.39
N VAL A 110 -46.06 -10.90 -29.49
CA VAL A 110 -47.47 -11.26 -29.28
C VAL A 110 -48.28 -10.06 -28.80
N CYS A 111 -47.81 -9.34 -27.78
CA CYS A 111 -48.47 -8.12 -27.31
C CYS A 111 -48.54 -7.06 -28.41
N SER A 112 -47.45 -6.85 -29.15
CA SER A 112 -47.39 -5.83 -30.20
C SER A 112 -48.35 -6.17 -31.35
N SER A 113 -48.39 -7.44 -31.76
CA SER A 113 -49.30 -7.94 -32.78
C SER A 113 -50.75 -7.84 -32.33
N GLY A 114 -51.03 -8.10 -31.04
CA GLY A 114 -52.36 -7.93 -30.47
C GLY A 114 -52.83 -6.47 -30.46
N VAL A 115 -51.96 -5.52 -30.09
CA VAL A 115 -52.27 -4.08 -30.14
C VAL A 115 -52.54 -3.64 -31.57
N LEU A 116 -51.66 -3.99 -32.52
CA LEU A 116 -51.83 -3.66 -33.94
C LEU A 116 -53.10 -4.30 -34.53
N GLY A 117 -53.37 -5.56 -34.19
CA GLY A 117 -54.56 -6.29 -34.64
C GLY A 117 -55.85 -5.68 -34.11
N LEU A 118 -55.89 -5.30 -32.83
CA LEU A 118 -57.02 -4.59 -32.24
C LEU A 118 -57.21 -3.20 -32.86
N SER A 119 -56.13 -2.46 -33.14
CA SER A 119 -56.24 -1.17 -33.85
C SER A 119 -56.73 -1.32 -35.29
N ALA A 120 -56.27 -2.34 -36.02
CA ALA A 120 -56.73 -2.59 -37.37
C ALA A 120 -58.21 -3.00 -37.38
N TYR A 121 -58.62 -3.81 -36.39
CA TYR A 121 -60.02 -4.18 -36.20
C TYR A 121 -60.89 -2.97 -35.82
N GLU A 122 -60.39 -2.08 -34.96
CA GLU A 122 -61.02 -0.80 -34.65
C GLU A 122 -61.23 0.04 -35.93
N ALA A 123 -60.19 0.18 -36.76
CA ALA A 123 -60.27 0.87 -38.04
C ALA A 123 -61.28 0.25 -39.00
N HIS A 124 -61.36 -1.09 -39.04
CA HIS A 124 -62.36 -1.79 -39.85
C HIS A 124 -63.79 -1.46 -39.43
N LEU A 125 -64.06 -1.36 -38.12
CA LEU A 125 -65.38 -0.98 -37.61
C LEU A 125 -65.75 0.50 -37.89
N LEU A 126 -64.74 1.35 -38.14
CA LEU A 126 -64.91 2.76 -38.49
C LEU A 126 -65.16 2.99 -39.99
N LEU A 127 -64.87 2.02 -40.85
CA LEU A 127 -65.15 2.11 -42.29
C LEU A 127 -66.65 1.97 -42.58
N ASP A 128 -67.12 2.65 -43.64
CA ASP A 128 -68.48 2.48 -44.13
C ASP A 128 -68.68 1.05 -44.71
N PRO A 129 -69.62 0.23 -44.17
CA PRO A 129 -69.87 -1.12 -44.69
C PRO A 129 -70.37 -1.17 -46.14
N LEU A 130 -70.87 -0.05 -46.68
CA LEU A 130 -71.35 0.03 -48.06
C LEU A 130 -70.21 0.13 -49.08
N GLN A 131 -69.00 0.51 -48.64
CA GLN A 131 -67.85 0.56 -49.53
C GLN A 131 -67.18 -0.82 -49.66
N PRO A 132 -66.84 -1.26 -50.88
CA PRO A 132 -66.04 -2.46 -51.06
C PRO A 132 -64.66 -2.28 -50.42
N SER A 133 -64.03 -3.37 -49.97
CA SER A 133 -62.66 -3.33 -49.45
C SER A 133 -61.70 -2.94 -50.57
N THR A 134 -61.38 -1.64 -50.64
CA THR A 134 -60.43 -1.09 -51.60
C THR A 134 -59.01 -1.09 -51.03
N ALA A 135 -58.02 -0.89 -51.90
CA ALA A 135 -56.63 -0.69 -51.47
C ALA A 135 -56.51 0.49 -50.48
N ASP A 136 -57.30 1.55 -50.68
CA ASP A 136 -57.33 2.74 -49.83
C ASP A 136 -57.87 2.43 -48.44
N SER A 137 -58.92 1.58 -48.34
CA SER A 137 -59.44 1.10 -47.05
C SER A 137 -58.41 0.28 -46.27
N LEU A 138 -57.65 -0.60 -46.95
CA LEU A 138 -56.59 -1.39 -46.32
C LEU A 138 -55.41 -0.51 -45.89
N LEU A 139 -55.03 0.48 -46.71
CA LEU A 139 -53.99 1.44 -46.38
C LEU A 139 -54.37 2.29 -45.18
N PHE A 140 -55.62 2.77 -45.11
CA PHE A 140 -56.17 3.47 -43.95
C PHE A 140 -56.10 2.60 -42.70
N MET A 141 -56.56 1.34 -42.75
CA MET A 141 -56.52 0.43 -41.59
C MET A 141 -55.09 0.23 -41.06
N TYR A 142 -54.13 -0.01 -41.96
CA TYR A 142 -52.72 -0.16 -41.58
C TYR A 142 -52.15 1.12 -40.94
N LYS A 143 -52.41 2.29 -41.54
CA LYS A 143 -51.92 3.58 -41.05
C LYS A 143 -52.57 3.97 -39.73
N TYR A 144 -53.88 3.77 -39.59
CA TYR A 144 -54.59 3.96 -38.33
C TYR A 144 -54.02 3.06 -37.24
N ALA A 145 -53.75 1.78 -37.56
CA ALA A 145 -53.13 0.86 -36.62
C ALA A 145 -51.72 1.27 -36.20
N ALA A 146 -50.87 1.67 -37.15
CA ALA A 146 -49.52 2.13 -36.86
C ALA A 146 -49.50 3.42 -36.01
N HIS A 147 -50.33 4.40 -36.33
CA HIS A 147 -50.42 5.66 -35.57
C HIS A 147 -50.99 5.45 -34.17
N ASN A 148 -51.96 4.55 -34.02
CA ASN A 148 -52.54 4.23 -32.72
C ASN A 148 -51.71 3.24 -31.90
N PHE A 149 -50.75 2.52 -32.48
CA PHE A 149 -49.87 1.62 -31.74
C PHE A 149 -49.11 2.35 -30.62
N LEU A 150 -48.36 3.41 -30.96
CA LEU A 150 -47.61 4.20 -29.99
C LEU A 150 -48.54 5.05 -29.10
N ALA A 151 -49.63 5.58 -29.66
CA ALA A 151 -50.61 6.35 -28.89
C ALA A 151 -51.25 5.49 -27.78
N SER A 152 -51.48 4.20 -28.05
CA SER A 152 -51.99 3.24 -27.06
C SER A 152 -51.09 3.11 -25.82
N CYS A 153 -49.78 3.28 -25.97
CA CYS A 153 -48.83 3.20 -24.86
C CYS A 153 -48.96 4.36 -23.87
N ILE A 154 -49.55 5.48 -24.28
CA ILE A 154 -49.81 6.67 -23.46
C ILE A 154 -51.31 6.90 -23.24
N TRP A 155 -52.14 5.89 -23.52
CA TRP A 155 -53.60 5.94 -23.44
C TRP A 155 -54.25 7.03 -24.32
N GLU A 156 -53.59 7.39 -25.43
CA GLU A 156 -54.11 8.33 -26.43
C GLU A 156 -54.65 7.56 -27.66
N THR A 157 -55.60 8.16 -28.38
CA THR A 157 -56.10 7.68 -29.67
C THR A 157 -56.08 8.83 -30.66
N ARG A 158 -55.58 8.58 -31.87
CA ARG A 158 -55.59 9.54 -32.97
C ARG A 158 -56.94 9.50 -33.67
N ALA A 159 -57.51 10.68 -33.91
CA ALA A 159 -58.80 10.81 -34.58
C ALA A 159 -58.74 10.19 -36.00
N PRO A 160 -59.73 9.36 -36.40
CA PRO A 160 -59.70 8.67 -37.68
C PRO A 160 -59.77 9.64 -38.88
N GLU A 161 -60.43 10.79 -38.73
CA GLU A 161 -60.53 11.81 -39.77
C GLU A 161 -59.17 12.41 -40.09
N LEU A 162 -58.34 12.64 -39.06
CA LEU A 162 -56.98 13.16 -39.25
C LEU A 162 -56.09 12.14 -39.97
N VAL A 163 -56.25 10.85 -39.67
CA VAL A 163 -55.49 9.78 -40.34
C VAL A 163 -55.93 9.64 -41.79
N ALA A 164 -57.23 9.73 -42.09
CA ALA A 164 -57.76 9.69 -43.44
C ALA A 164 -57.33 10.91 -44.27
N GLN A 165 -57.44 12.12 -43.70
CA GLN A 165 -56.97 13.35 -44.34
C GLN A 165 -55.46 13.33 -44.62
N ALA A 166 -54.66 12.76 -43.71
CA ALA A 166 -53.22 12.62 -43.91
C ALA A 166 -52.84 11.65 -45.05
N LEU A 167 -53.80 10.87 -45.56
CA LEU A 167 -53.63 10.00 -46.72
C LEU A 167 -54.29 10.57 -47.99
N ASP A 168 -54.72 11.83 -47.95
CA ASP A 168 -55.49 12.49 -49.02
C ASP A 168 -56.80 11.77 -49.36
N LEU A 169 -57.36 11.02 -48.40
CA LEU A 169 -58.65 10.35 -48.53
C LEU A 169 -59.75 11.24 -47.93
N ASP A 170 -60.89 11.34 -48.63
CA ASP A 170 -62.05 12.06 -48.11
C ASP A 170 -62.67 11.28 -46.93
N PRO A 171 -62.59 11.80 -45.68
CA PRO A 171 -63.10 11.10 -44.51
C PRO A 171 -64.61 10.87 -44.58
N THR A 172 -65.34 11.75 -45.27
CA THR A 172 -66.81 11.66 -45.37
C THR A 172 -67.26 10.53 -46.28
N GLN A 173 -66.40 10.13 -47.22
CA GLN A 173 -66.66 8.99 -48.10
C GLN A 173 -66.18 7.69 -47.46
N LEU A 174 -65.03 7.71 -46.79
CA LEU A 174 -64.37 6.51 -46.27
C LEU A 174 -64.92 6.03 -44.91
N LEU A 175 -65.19 6.97 -43.99
CA LEU A 175 -65.57 6.68 -42.61
C LEU A 175 -67.08 6.68 -42.44
N ARG A 176 -67.56 5.80 -41.55
CA ARG A 176 -68.96 5.72 -41.18
C ARG A 176 -69.37 6.93 -40.34
N VAL A 177 -70.48 7.56 -40.70
CA VAL A 177 -71.11 8.61 -39.89
C VAL A 177 -72.01 7.97 -38.82
N PHE A 178 -71.71 8.20 -37.54
CA PHE A 178 -72.48 7.64 -36.42
C PHE A 178 -73.57 8.61 -35.94
N ASN A 179 -74.82 8.14 -35.83
CA ASN A 179 -75.94 8.91 -35.27
C ASN A 179 -76.54 8.19 -34.05
N PRO A 180 -75.84 8.18 -32.89
CA PRO A 180 -76.25 7.38 -31.73
C PRO A 180 -77.58 7.82 -31.09
N ALA A 181 -78.00 9.07 -31.31
CA ALA A 181 -79.27 9.59 -30.80
C ALA A 181 -80.50 9.02 -31.55
N THR A 182 -80.32 8.57 -32.79
CA THR A 182 -81.42 8.13 -33.67
C THR A 182 -81.36 6.65 -34.03
N SER A 183 -80.21 6.00 -33.83
CA SER A 183 -79.98 4.59 -34.21
C SER A 183 -79.37 3.80 -33.05
N SER A 184 -80.12 2.81 -32.55
CA SER A 184 -79.64 1.88 -31.51
C SER A 184 -78.50 0.99 -32.02
N ALA A 185 -78.49 0.67 -33.32
CA ALA A 185 -77.43 -0.11 -33.95
C ALA A 185 -76.09 0.65 -33.98
N ASP A 186 -76.12 1.96 -34.26
CA ASP A 186 -74.91 2.79 -34.25
C ASP A 186 -74.40 3.01 -32.82
N ALA A 187 -75.31 3.18 -31.86
CA ALA A 187 -74.94 3.24 -30.43
C ALA A 187 -74.26 1.94 -29.96
N ALA A 188 -74.80 0.78 -30.34
CA ALA A 188 -74.20 -0.52 -30.02
C ALA A 188 -72.83 -0.72 -30.67
N LEU A 189 -72.66 -0.28 -31.93
CA LEU A 189 -71.38 -0.33 -32.63
C LEU A 189 -70.35 0.62 -32.00
N GLN A 190 -70.76 1.82 -31.61
CA GLN A 190 -69.88 2.78 -30.94
C GLN A 190 -69.41 2.25 -29.57
N LEU A 191 -70.30 1.59 -28.81
CA LEU A 191 -69.91 0.88 -27.59
C LEU A 191 -68.90 -0.25 -27.86
N ARG A 192 -69.05 -0.97 -28.98
CA ARG A 192 -68.09 -2.00 -29.41
C ARG A 192 -66.73 -1.40 -29.80
N ILE A 193 -66.71 -0.26 -30.48
CA ILE A 193 -65.46 0.46 -30.80
C ILE A 193 -64.78 0.91 -29.50
N MET A 194 -65.53 1.45 -28.54
CA MET A 194 -65.01 1.83 -27.23
C MET A 194 -64.46 0.63 -26.43
N SER A 195 -65.10 -0.53 -26.50
CA SER A 195 -64.59 -1.74 -25.83
C SER A 195 -63.30 -2.24 -26.48
N VAL A 196 -63.19 -2.21 -27.82
CA VAL A 196 -61.96 -2.53 -28.56
C VAL A 196 -60.84 -1.54 -28.22
N PHE A 197 -61.14 -0.23 -28.21
CA PHE A 197 -60.20 0.81 -27.77
C PHE A 197 -59.67 0.52 -26.36
N THR A 198 -60.57 0.22 -25.41
CA THR A 198 -60.20 -0.05 -24.03
C THR A 198 -59.32 -1.30 -23.94
N ALA A 199 -59.67 -2.38 -24.65
CA ALA A 199 -58.88 -3.61 -24.69
C ALA A 199 -57.48 -3.37 -25.27
N ARG A 200 -57.39 -2.60 -26.36
CA ARG A 200 -56.12 -2.17 -26.96
C ARG A 200 -55.27 -1.38 -25.98
N ALA A 201 -55.85 -0.37 -25.33
CA ALA A 201 -55.14 0.48 -24.39
C ALA A 201 -54.67 -0.30 -23.14
N MET A 202 -55.49 -1.24 -22.64
CA MET A 202 -55.08 -2.16 -21.57
C MET A 202 -53.91 -3.05 -22.00
N LEU A 203 -53.97 -3.64 -23.20
CA LEU A 203 -52.92 -4.51 -23.71
C LEU A 203 -51.60 -3.75 -23.93
N ALA A 204 -51.67 -2.55 -24.51
CA ALA A 204 -50.50 -1.69 -24.71
C ALA A 204 -49.90 -1.20 -23.39
N GLY A 205 -50.74 -0.80 -22.42
CA GLY A 205 -50.30 -0.41 -21.08
C GLY A 205 -49.62 -1.58 -20.36
N PHE A 206 -50.22 -2.77 -20.39
CA PHE A 206 -49.63 -3.99 -19.82
C PHE A 206 -48.30 -4.34 -20.50
N MET A 207 -48.20 -4.20 -21.81
CA MET A 207 -46.96 -4.40 -22.56
C MET A 207 -45.86 -3.46 -22.07
N VAL A 208 -46.12 -2.15 -22.00
CA VAL A 208 -45.13 -1.15 -21.55
C VAL A 208 -44.67 -1.43 -20.12
N VAL A 209 -45.60 -1.65 -19.19
CA VAL A 209 -45.28 -1.95 -17.79
C VAL A 209 -44.45 -3.22 -17.69
N THR A 210 -44.85 -4.28 -18.39
CA THR A 210 -44.12 -5.57 -18.40
C THR A 210 -42.71 -5.40 -18.94
N GLN A 211 -42.52 -4.66 -20.03
CA GLN A 211 -41.19 -4.41 -20.58
C GLN A 211 -40.33 -3.55 -19.65
N LEU A 212 -40.91 -2.52 -19.01
CA LEU A 212 -40.20 -1.70 -18.03
C LEU A 212 -39.73 -2.55 -16.83
N LEU A 213 -40.61 -3.38 -16.28
CA LEU A 213 -40.25 -4.31 -15.19
C LEU A 213 -39.16 -5.30 -15.62
N ASN A 214 -39.22 -5.82 -16.84
CA ASN A 214 -38.20 -6.71 -17.39
C ASN A 214 -36.84 -6.01 -17.52
N ILE A 215 -36.82 -4.77 -18.02
CA ILE A 215 -35.60 -3.96 -18.14
C ILE A 215 -35.02 -3.68 -16.77
N VAL A 216 -35.84 -3.27 -15.80
CA VAL A 216 -35.41 -2.98 -14.43
C VAL A 216 -34.84 -4.24 -13.77
N ARG A 217 -35.53 -5.38 -13.89
CA ARG A 217 -35.06 -6.67 -13.33
C ARG A 217 -33.77 -7.13 -13.98
N ALA A 218 -33.70 -7.11 -15.32
CA ALA A 218 -32.50 -7.51 -16.06
C ALA A 218 -31.30 -6.62 -15.70
N SER A 219 -31.52 -5.31 -15.59
CA SER A 219 -30.49 -4.35 -15.20
C SER A 219 -30.05 -4.52 -13.75
N GLY A 220 -30.98 -4.81 -12.84
CA GLY A 220 -30.67 -5.12 -11.45
C GLY A 220 -29.81 -6.38 -11.31
N THR A 221 -30.20 -7.47 -11.97
CA THR A 221 -29.43 -8.73 -11.99
C THR A 221 -28.06 -8.55 -12.66
N ALA A 222 -27.98 -7.80 -13.76
CA ALA A 222 -26.71 -7.51 -14.43
C ALA A 222 -25.78 -6.65 -13.56
N ALA A 223 -26.31 -5.67 -12.84
CA ALA A 223 -25.52 -4.83 -11.93
C ALA A 223 -25.00 -5.61 -10.72
N LEU A 224 -25.83 -6.49 -10.12
CA LEU A 224 -25.40 -7.38 -9.04
C LEU A 224 -24.35 -8.37 -9.54
N GLY A 225 -24.60 -9.05 -10.67
CA GLY A 225 -23.65 -9.99 -11.26
C GLY A 225 -22.32 -9.33 -11.64
N TYR A 226 -22.34 -8.09 -12.15
CA TYR A 226 -21.11 -7.32 -12.37
C TYR A 226 -20.35 -7.07 -11.07
N SER A 227 -21.05 -6.63 -10.01
CA SER A 227 -20.43 -6.42 -8.70
C SER A 227 -19.82 -7.71 -8.15
N ASP A 228 -20.55 -8.83 -8.25
CA ASP A 228 -20.08 -10.15 -7.81
C ASP A 228 -18.86 -10.59 -8.62
N ASN A 229 -18.84 -10.36 -9.93
CA ASN A 229 -17.67 -10.63 -10.78
C ASN A 229 -16.48 -9.74 -10.42
N VAL A 230 -16.69 -8.48 -10.02
CA VAL A 230 -15.61 -7.60 -9.54
C VAL A 230 -15.04 -8.16 -8.24
N TYR A 231 -15.88 -8.55 -7.27
CA TYR A 231 -15.43 -9.17 -6.03
C TYR A 231 -14.70 -10.49 -6.27
N GLY A 232 -15.17 -11.28 -7.24
CA GLY A 232 -14.57 -12.55 -7.63
C GLY A 232 -13.33 -12.43 -8.53
N GLY A 233 -12.91 -11.23 -8.92
CA GLY A 233 -11.74 -11.01 -9.78
C GLY A 233 -11.90 -11.51 -11.22
N HIS A 234 -13.14 -11.52 -11.74
CA HIS A 234 -13.48 -11.98 -13.08
C HIS A 234 -13.71 -10.84 -14.09
N GLU A 235 -13.85 -9.60 -13.61
CA GLU A 235 -13.98 -8.42 -14.48
C GLU A 235 -12.61 -7.85 -14.86
N PRO A 236 -12.33 -7.59 -16.16
CA PRO A 236 -11.05 -7.02 -16.57
C PRO A 236 -10.94 -5.55 -16.15
N PRO A 237 -9.72 -5.02 -15.91
CA PRO A 237 -9.51 -3.63 -15.53
C PRO A 237 -10.17 -2.62 -16.48
N LEU A 238 -10.55 -1.45 -15.94
CA LEU A 238 -11.05 -0.35 -16.78
C LEU A 238 -9.91 0.32 -17.57
N LYS A 239 -10.24 0.88 -18.73
CA LYS A 239 -9.30 1.63 -19.56
C LYS A 239 -8.99 3.00 -18.93
N GLY A 240 -7.82 3.55 -19.29
CA GLY A 240 -7.41 4.92 -18.95
C GLY A 240 -6.42 5.04 -17.78
N ILE A 241 -5.89 3.91 -17.29
CA ILE A 241 -4.73 3.90 -16.39
C ILE A 241 -3.60 3.31 -17.20
N GLU A 242 -2.52 4.07 -17.36
CA GLU A 242 -1.32 3.65 -18.06
C GLU A 242 -0.30 3.04 -17.10
N GLU A 243 0.67 2.30 -17.62
CA GLU A 243 1.78 1.71 -16.89
C GLU A 243 1.36 0.78 -15.72
N ARG A 244 0.40 -0.13 -15.97
CA ARG A 244 -0.03 -1.12 -14.97
C ARG A 244 0.98 -2.25 -14.79
N ILE A 245 1.15 -2.69 -13.54
CA ILE A 245 1.98 -3.82 -13.13
C ILE A 245 1.06 -4.96 -12.73
N ILE A 246 1.35 -6.17 -13.21
CA ILE A 246 0.64 -7.37 -12.80
C ILE A 246 1.44 -7.99 -11.65
N ARG A 247 0.80 -8.17 -10.49
CA ARG A 247 1.44 -8.80 -9.33
C ARG A 247 0.75 -10.09 -8.93
N LEU A 248 1.49 -11.19 -8.99
CA LEU A 248 1.05 -12.50 -8.51
C LEU A 248 1.17 -12.52 -6.99
N ALA A 249 0.03 -12.58 -6.31
CA ALA A 249 -0.06 -12.47 -4.86
C ALA A 249 -0.38 -13.82 -4.18
N GLY A 250 -0.49 -14.92 -4.95
CA GLY A 250 -0.85 -16.23 -4.42
C GLY A 250 -2.17 -16.20 -3.64
N LYS A 251 -2.18 -16.84 -2.47
CA LYS A 251 -3.32 -16.77 -1.54
C LYS A 251 -3.49 -15.41 -0.89
N GLY A 252 -2.44 -14.61 -0.76
CA GLY A 252 -2.45 -13.30 -0.11
C GLY A 252 -1.03 -12.74 -0.02
N SER A 253 -0.92 -11.41 0.01
CA SER A 253 0.38 -10.72 0.03
C SER A 253 0.25 -9.40 0.77
N ASP A 254 0.93 -9.30 1.91
CA ASP A 254 0.96 -8.08 2.73
C ASP A 254 1.67 -6.94 1.97
N VAL A 255 2.65 -7.29 1.11
CA VAL A 255 3.34 -6.36 0.21
C VAL A 255 2.37 -5.76 -0.80
N THR A 256 1.46 -6.57 -1.32
CA THR A 256 0.45 -6.13 -2.30
C THR A 256 -0.50 -5.10 -1.69
N GLU A 257 -0.88 -5.26 -0.42
CA GLU A 257 -1.68 -4.26 0.28
C GLU A 257 -0.96 -2.91 0.37
N VAL A 258 0.33 -2.91 0.74
CA VAL A 258 1.16 -1.70 0.78
C VAL A 258 1.28 -1.06 -0.62
N SER A 259 1.52 -1.85 -1.66
CA SER A 259 1.63 -1.31 -3.02
C SER A 259 0.31 -0.77 -3.54
N MET A 260 -0.82 -1.41 -3.22
CA MET A 260 -2.13 -0.85 -3.57
C MET A 260 -2.38 0.46 -2.82
N ALA A 261 -1.98 0.56 -1.55
CA ALA A 261 -2.04 1.81 -0.79
C ALA A 261 -1.24 2.94 -1.45
N ARG A 262 -0.03 2.63 -1.96
CA ARG A 262 0.89 3.61 -2.56
C ARG A 262 0.57 3.96 -4.01
N TYR A 263 0.20 2.99 -4.85
CA TYR A 263 0.06 3.18 -6.31
C TYR A 263 -1.36 2.92 -6.84
N GLY A 264 -2.30 2.51 -5.99
CA GLY A 264 -3.69 2.26 -6.36
C GLY A 264 -3.80 1.25 -7.51
N ALA A 265 -4.52 1.63 -8.57
CA ALA A 265 -4.79 0.73 -9.70
C ALA A 265 -3.64 0.63 -10.71
N HIS A 266 -2.48 1.25 -10.47
CA HIS A 266 -1.28 0.87 -11.19
C HIS A 266 -0.84 -0.55 -10.83
N ILE A 267 -1.24 -1.07 -9.66
CA ILE A 267 -1.03 -2.48 -9.29
C ILE A 267 -2.31 -3.26 -9.60
N LEU A 268 -2.19 -4.28 -10.44
CA LEU A 268 -3.21 -5.30 -10.65
C LEU A 268 -2.79 -6.57 -9.89
N PRO A 269 -3.28 -6.79 -8.67
CA PRO A 269 -3.05 -8.02 -7.94
C PRO A 269 -3.80 -9.19 -8.58
N VAL A 270 -3.13 -10.35 -8.61
CA VAL A 270 -3.65 -11.63 -9.05
C VAL A 270 -3.70 -12.56 -7.83
N PHE A 271 -4.91 -12.81 -7.33
CA PHE A 271 -5.16 -13.66 -6.16
C PHE A 271 -5.69 -15.04 -6.58
N GLU A 272 -5.36 -16.06 -5.80
CA GLU A 272 -5.98 -17.40 -5.92
C GLU A 272 -7.43 -17.39 -5.46
N ASP A 273 -7.69 -16.68 -4.35
CA ASP A 273 -8.99 -16.55 -3.73
C ASP A 273 -9.26 -15.11 -3.26
N PRO A 274 -9.85 -14.26 -4.13
CA PRO A 274 -10.20 -12.88 -3.79
C PRO A 274 -11.17 -12.73 -2.61
N GLU A 275 -11.94 -13.77 -2.27
CA GLU A 275 -12.93 -13.69 -1.19
C GLU A 275 -12.26 -13.53 0.19
N GLN A 276 -11.07 -14.10 0.38
CA GLN A 276 -10.26 -13.91 1.59
C GLN A 276 -9.80 -12.46 1.77
N HIS A 277 -9.72 -11.72 0.67
CA HIS A 277 -9.31 -10.32 0.62
C HIS A 277 -10.47 -9.37 0.37
N ARG A 278 -11.71 -9.79 0.70
CA ARG A 278 -12.91 -8.99 0.40
C ARG A 278 -12.87 -7.58 0.97
N HIS A 279 -12.22 -7.37 2.11
CA HIS A 279 -12.03 -6.05 2.71
C HIS A 279 -11.20 -5.14 1.80
N LEU A 280 -10.06 -5.65 1.33
CA LEU A 280 -9.15 -4.96 0.40
C LEU A 280 -9.82 -4.77 -0.97
N VAL A 281 -10.50 -5.78 -1.51
CA VAL A 281 -11.27 -5.65 -2.75
C VAL A 281 -12.36 -4.59 -2.59
N ALA A 282 -13.15 -4.60 -1.51
CA ALA A 282 -14.20 -3.60 -1.27
C ALA A 282 -13.63 -2.17 -1.24
N GLN A 283 -12.50 -1.99 -0.55
CA GLN A 283 -11.82 -0.71 -0.44
C GLN A 283 -11.36 -0.17 -1.80
N TRP A 284 -10.68 -1.00 -2.60
CA TRP A 284 -10.06 -0.55 -3.85
C TRP A 284 -10.97 -0.63 -5.08
N SER A 285 -12.06 -1.40 -5.01
CA SER A 285 -13.08 -1.50 -6.07
C SER A 285 -14.22 -0.49 -5.93
N LEU A 286 -14.18 0.41 -4.94
CA LEU A 286 -15.30 1.29 -4.58
C LEU A 286 -16.58 0.48 -4.30
N ASN A 287 -16.46 -0.58 -3.50
CA ASN A 287 -17.51 -1.55 -3.17
C ASN A 287 -18.08 -2.29 -4.41
N GLY A 288 -17.22 -2.87 -5.25
CA GLY A 288 -17.62 -3.70 -6.38
C GLY A 288 -17.95 -2.93 -7.67
N ARG A 289 -17.64 -1.62 -7.73
CA ARG A 289 -17.94 -0.80 -8.90
C ARG A 289 -16.82 -0.83 -9.94
N VAL A 290 -15.57 -0.92 -9.49
CA VAL A 290 -14.38 -0.85 -10.33
C VAL A 290 -13.56 -2.13 -10.18
N PRO A 291 -13.26 -2.86 -11.26
CA PRO A 291 -12.36 -4.00 -11.20
C PRO A 291 -10.96 -3.55 -10.78
N CYS A 292 -10.47 -4.12 -9.68
CA CYS A 292 -9.16 -3.82 -9.11
C CYS A 292 -8.30 -5.06 -8.86
N VAL A 293 -8.83 -6.28 -9.07
CA VAL A 293 -8.11 -7.55 -8.87
C VAL A 293 -8.42 -8.52 -10.01
N TRP A 294 -7.55 -9.50 -10.22
CA TRP A 294 -7.79 -10.62 -11.12
C TRP A 294 -7.67 -11.95 -10.36
N ARG A 295 -8.44 -12.97 -10.74
CA ARG A 295 -8.42 -14.29 -10.11
C ARG A 295 -7.75 -15.33 -10.99
N VAL A 296 -6.79 -16.04 -10.40
CA VAL A 296 -6.21 -17.26 -11.00
C VAL A 296 -6.14 -18.33 -9.91
N PRO A 297 -7.01 -19.36 -9.93
CA PRO A 297 -7.03 -20.37 -8.87
C PRO A 297 -5.69 -21.09 -8.73
N LYS A 298 -5.42 -21.61 -7.53
CA LYS A 298 -4.20 -22.36 -7.22
C LYS A 298 -3.96 -23.49 -8.23
N GLY A 299 -2.71 -23.59 -8.68
CA GLY A 299 -2.29 -24.59 -9.67
C GLY A 299 -2.87 -24.37 -11.07
N GLN A 300 -3.60 -23.27 -11.31
CA GLN A 300 -4.14 -22.93 -12.61
C GLN A 300 -3.35 -21.83 -13.34
N TYR A 301 -2.21 -21.39 -12.80
CA TYR A 301 -1.39 -20.33 -13.39
C TYR A 301 -0.89 -20.65 -14.81
N GLY A 302 -0.72 -21.93 -15.15
CA GLY A 302 -0.34 -22.40 -16.49
C GLY A 302 -1.50 -22.66 -17.46
N PHE A 303 -2.76 -22.44 -17.06
CA PHE A 303 -3.90 -22.70 -17.91
C PHE A 303 -4.42 -21.44 -18.60
N ARG A 304 -4.59 -21.50 -19.93
CA ARG A 304 -5.04 -20.34 -20.72
C ARG A 304 -6.39 -19.77 -20.27
N HIS A 305 -7.31 -20.63 -19.80
CA HIS A 305 -8.64 -20.20 -19.42
C HIS A 305 -8.65 -19.29 -18.18
N SER A 306 -7.66 -19.41 -17.29
CA SER A 306 -7.51 -18.57 -16.09
C SER A 306 -7.09 -17.13 -16.40
N TRP A 307 -6.62 -16.89 -17.63
CA TRP A 307 -6.22 -15.58 -18.14
C TRP A 307 -7.17 -15.06 -19.23
N THR A 308 -8.18 -15.85 -19.61
CA THR A 308 -9.17 -15.45 -20.60
C THR A 308 -9.96 -14.25 -20.10
N GLY A 309 -9.99 -13.18 -20.89
CA GLY A 309 -10.68 -11.92 -20.56
C GLY A 309 -9.75 -10.84 -20.03
N LEU A 310 -8.57 -11.17 -19.49
CA LEU A 310 -7.58 -10.19 -19.10
C LEU A 310 -6.87 -9.62 -20.33
N HIS A 311 -7.31 -8.49 -20.84
CA HIS A 311 -6.65 -7.87 -22.00
C HIS A 311 -5.42 -7.07 -21.58
N VAL A 312 -4.23 -7.67 -21.75
CA VAL A 312 -2.93 -7.01 -21.52
C VAL A 312 -2.57 -6.19 -22.76
N ASP A 313 -2.92 -4.91 -22.76
CA ASP A 313 -2.69 -3.96 -23.85
C ASP A 313 -1.53 -2.98 -23.54
N GLU A 314 -1.36 -1.93 -24.36
CA GLU A 314 -0.27 -0.95 -24.20
C GLU A 314 -0.31 -0.23 -22.84
N SER A 315 -1.46 -0.24 -22.15
CA SER A 315 -1.61 0.37 -20.84
C SER A 315 -0.89 -0.40 -19.71
N PHE A 316 -0.39 -1.60 -19.98
CA PHE A 316 0.44 -2.38 -19.05
C PHE A 316 1.95 -2.19 -19.26
N LEU A 317 2.35 -1.40 -20.26
CA LEU A 317 3.77 -1.24 -20.60
C LEU A 317 4.36 -0.02 -19.89
N LEU A 318 5.34 -0.26 -19.03
CA LEU A 318 6.18 0.78 -18.44
C LEU A 318 7.05 1.42 -19.53
N ARG A 319 7.18 2.74 -19.51
CA ARG A 319 8.09 3.48 -20.40
C ARG A 319 9.41 3.74 -19.69
N THR A 320 10.50 3.32 -20.32
CA THR A 320 11.85 3.65 -19.85
C THR A 320 12.29 5.02 -20.36
N THR A 321 13.27 5.63 -19.70
CA THR A 321 13.97 6.85 -20.15
C THR A 321 14.61 6.68 -21.52
N THR A 322 14.93 5.43 -21.90
CA THR A 322 15.46 5.08 -23.23
C THR A 322 14.39 4.95 -24.32
N GLY A 323 13.10 5.15 -23.98
CA GLY A 323 11.97 5.00 -24.91
C GLY A 323 11.53 3.55 -25.16
N LYS A 324 12.14 2.57 -24.50
CA LYS A 324 11.74 1.15 -24.57
C LYS A 324 10.51 0.89 -23.70
N TYR A 325 9.66 -0.03 -24.16
CA TYR A 325 8.48 -0.52 -23.45
C TYR A 325 8.79 -1.81 -22.69
N ILE A 326 8.36 -1.86 -21.43
CA ILE A 326 8.60 -3.02 -20.55
C ILE A 326 7.28 -3.48 -19.92
N LEU A 327 6.94 -4.74 -20.12
CA LEU A 327 5.88 -5.42 -19.40
C LEU A 327 6.43 -5.92 -18.07
N CYS A 328 6.01 -5.32 -16.95
CA CYS A 328 6.48 -5.68 -15.62
C CYS A 328 5.50 -6.64 -14.96
N ILE A 329 5.99 -7.82 -14.59
CA ILE A 329 5.24 -8.85 -13.88
C ILE A 329 6.01 -9.21 -12.60
N GLU A 330 5.37 -8.99 -11.46
CA GLU A 330 5.94 -9.22 -10.14
C GLU A 330 5.27 -10.43 -9.50
N ALA A 331 6.00 -11.17 -8.67
CA ALA A 331 5.46 -12.27 -7.90
C ALA A 331 5.96 -12.20 -6.46
N ASP A 332 5.03 -12.33 -5.52
CA ASP A 332 5.31 -12.45 -4.10
C ASP A 332 5.15 -13.91 -3.69
N ALA A 333 6.28 -14.58 -3.44
CA ALA A 333 6.35 -15.94 -2.92
C ALA A 333 6.76 -15.93 -1.44
N THR A 334 6.55 -14.82 -0.71
CA THR A 334 6.82 -14.78 0.72
C THR A 334 5.67 -15.37 1.53
N LEU A 335 6.00 -15.88 2.70
CA LEU A 335 5.03 -16.36 3.67
C LEU A 335 4.42 -15.20 4.43
N LYS A 336 3.09 -15.12 4.39
CA LYS A 336 2.32 -14.25 5.26
C LYS A 336 2.65 -14.55 6.72
N ASP A 337 2.84 -13.50 7.52
CA ASP A 337 3.19 -13.58 8.94
C ASP A 337 4.51 -14.33 9.26
N ARG A 338 5.40 -14.61 8.30
CA ARG A 338 6.67 -15.31 8.58
C ARG A 338 7.87 -14.67 7.88
N ALA A 339 7.83 -13.36 7.66
CA ALA A 339 8.86 -12.66 6.92
C ALA A 339 10.24 -12.76 7.61
N PHE A 340 10.30 -12.68 8.94
CA PHE A 340 11.56 -12.79 9.70
C PHE A 340 11.86 -14.22 10.19
N GLU A 341 11.11 -15.24 9.79
CA GLU A 341 11.50 -16.62 10.10
C GLU A 341 12.74 -17.00 9.27
N LEU A 342 13.89 -17.18 9.93
CA LEU A 342 15.16 -17.50 9.26
C LEU A 342 15.41 -19.00 9.11
N ARG A 343 14.51 -19.84 9.65
CA ARG A 343 14.63 -21.29 9.48
C ARG A 343 14.27 -21.67 8.06
N VAL A 344 15.18 -22.40 7.42
CA VAL A 344 14.87 -23.08 6.16
C VAL A 344 13.85 -24.16 6.49
N MET A 345 12.65 -24.03 5.91
CA MET A 345 11.60 -25.02 6.11
C MET A 345 12.12 -26.40 5.72
N PRO A 346 11.84 -27.44 6.53
CA PRO A 346 12.37 -28.78 6.27
C PRO A 346 11.94 -29.28 4.89
N LYS A 347 12.71 -30.22 4.32
CA LYS A 347 12.51 -30.88 3.02
C LYS A 347 11.13 -31.53 2.79
N ALA A 348 10.24 -31.49 3.79
CA ALA A 348 8.85 -31.85 3.58
C ALA A 348 8.24 -30.87 2.58
N PRO A 349 7.32 -31.32 1.71
CA PRO A 349 6.60 -30.38 0.86
C PRO A 349 6.03 -29.30 1.77
N LEU A 350 6.33 -28.04 1.45
CA LEU A 350 5.61 -26.89 1.98
C LEU A 350 4.15 -27.28 2.08
N PRO A 351 3.43 -26.94 3.17
CA PRO A 351 2.01 -27.20 3.24
C PRO A 351 1.42 -26.82 1.89
N LYS A 352 0.81 -27.79 1.19
CA LYS A 352 0.31 -27.62 -0.20
C LYS A 352 -0.62 -26.42 -0.32
N ASP A 353 -0.99 -25.82 0.80
CA ASP A 353 -1.97 -24.80 1.00
C ASP A 353 -1.42 -23.40 1.32
N GLU A 354 -0.13 -23.07 1.32
CA GLU A 354 0.27 -21.70 1.76
C GLU A 354 0.89 -20.77 0.71
N GLU A 355 1.68 -21.26 -0.25
CA GLU A 355 2.53 -20.36 -1.06
C GLU A 355 2.26 -20.38 -2.57
N LEU A 356 2.58 -19.24 -3.20
CA LEU A 356 2.83 -19.13 -4.64
C LEU A 356 4.19 -19.75 -4.96
N SER A 357 4.20 -20.86 -5.70
CA SER A 357 5.44 -21.52 -6.07
C SER A 357 6.18 -20.78 -7.21
N VAL A 358 7.48 -21.02 -7.35
CA VAL A 358 8.25 -20.52 -8.50
C VAL A 358 7.74 -21.12 -9.81
N GLU A 359 7.23 -22.36 -9.79
CA GLU A 359 6.54 -22.99 -10.90
C GLU A 359 5.32 -22.18 -11.33
N ASP A 360 4.42 -21.88 -10.38
CA ASP A 360 3.20 -21.12 -10.62
C ASP A 360 3.53 -19.73 -11.18
N ALA A 361 4.50 -19.03 -10.56
CA ALA A 361 4.98 -17.74 -11.04
C ALA A 361 5.54 -17.82 -12.47
N SER A 362 6.40 -18.81 -12.76
CA SER A 362 6.99 -18.99 -14.09
C SER A 362 5.95 -19.29 -15.18
N GLN A 363 4.92 -20.07 -14.84
CA GLN A 363 3.82 -20.39 -15.75
C GLN A 363 2.97 -19.15 -16.04
N ALA A 364 2.68 -18.37 -15.01
CA ALA A 364 1.96 -17.09 -15.12
C ALA A 364 2.72 -16.10 -16.00
N TYR A 365 4.03 -15.92 -15.77
CA TYR A 365 4.88 -15.04 -16.58
C TYR A 365 4.75 -15.35 -18.07
N ARG A 366 4.86 -16.63 -18.44
CA ARG A 366 4.74 -17.07 -19.84
C ARG A 366 3.36 -16.82 -20.43
N LEU A 367 2.28 -17.03 -19.65
CA LEU A 367 0.92 -16.81 -20.16
C LEU A 367 0.61 -15.33 -20.34
N VAL A 368 0.99 -14.49 -19.38
CA VAL A 368 0.83 -13.04 -19.46
C VAL A 368 1.65 -12.46 -20.62
N GLU A 369 2.91 -12.85 -20.75
CA GLU A 369 3.77 -12.42 -21.87
C GLU A 369 3.19 -12.85 -23.22
N ARG A 370 2.70 -14.08 -23.34
CA ARG A 370 2.05 -14.56 -24.56
C ARG A 370 0.79 -13.76 -24.89
N GLN A 371 -0.03 -13.44 -23.88
CA GLN A 371 -1.24 -12.65 -24.08
C GLN A 371 -0.94 -11.23 -24.53
N ALA A 372 0.08 -10.61 -23.92
CA ALA A 372 0.59 -9.31 -24.33
C ALA A 372 1.13 -9.35 -25.77
N ALA A 373 1.92 -10.38 -26.13
CA ALA A 373 2.46 -10.55 -27.48
C ALA A 373 1.39 -10.74 -28.57
N LEU A 374 0.21 -11.27 -28.22
CA LEU A 374 -0.92 -11.38 -29.15
C LEU A 374 -1.68 -10.06 -29.31
N ALA A 375 -1.72 -9.22 -28.28
CA ALA A 375 -2.46 -7.97 -28.28
C ALA A 375 -1.63 -6.78 -28.79
N LEU A 376 -0.31 -6.80 -28.56
CA LEU A 376 0.60 -5.71 -28.83
C LEU A 376 1.26 -5.86 -30.20
N GLN A 377 1.20 -4.81 -31.01
CA GLN A 377 1.90 -4.77 -32.31
C GLN A 377 3.35 -4.31 -32.18
N ARG A 378 3.70 -3.65 -31.08
CA ARG A 378 5.02 -3.06 -30.84
C ARG A 378 5.94 -4.04 -30.09
N PRO A 379 7.26 -4.02 -30.37
CA PRO A 379 8.20 -4.81 -29.60
C PRO A 379 8.28 -4.28 -28.16
N PHE A 380 8.20 -5.19 -27.19
CA PHE A 380 8.37 -4.91 -25.77
C PHE A 380 9.33 -5.95 -25.15
N ARG A 381 9.82 -5.65 -23.94
CA ARG A 381 10.57 -6.61 -23.11
C ARG A 381 9.75 -6.97 -21.88
N SER A 382 9.83 -8.21 -21.45
CA SER A 382 9.25 -8.63 -20.17
C SER A 382 10.28 -8.47 -19.05
N LEU A 383 9.83 -8.01 -17.89
CA LEU A 383 10.58 -8.02 -16.64
C LEU A 383 9.79 -8.84 -15.62
N CYS A 384 10.30 -10.03 -15.33
CA CYS A 384 9.76 -10.96 -14.34
C CYS A 384 10.56 -10.84 -13.04
N VAL A 385 9.92 -10.34 -11.98
CA VAL A 385 10.53 -10.12 -10.66
C VAL A 385 9.89 -11.08 -9.66
N LEU A 386 10.71 -11.83 -8.92
CA LEU A 386 10.27 -12.72 -7.85
C LEU A 386 10.83 -12.24 -6.53
N LEU A 387 9.96 -12.06 -5.54
CA LEU A 387 10.33 -11.91 -4.14
C LEU A 387 10.15 -13.27 -3.45
N GLY A 388 11.23 -13.82 -2.91
CA GLY A 388 11.20 -15.14 -2.29
C GLY A 388 12.45 -15.44 -1.48
N ASP A 389 12.42 -16.47 -0.64
CA ASP A 389 13.61 -16.90 0.08
C ASP A 389 14.59 -17.57 -0.90
N SER A 390 15.74 -16.93 -1.12
CA SER A 390 16.70 -17.37 -2.13
C SER A 390 17.31 -18.74 -1.82
N ARG A 391 17.22 -19.19 -0.55
CA ARG A 391 17.71 -20.48 -0.05
C ARG A 391 16.63 -21.53 0.09
N GLN A 392 15.38 -21.19 -0.23
CA GLN A 392 14.28 -22.14 -0.23
C GLN A 392 14.63 -23.32 -1.16
N PRO A 393 14.56 -24.58 -0.69
CA PRO A 393 14.80 -25.73 -1.54
C PRO A 393 13.66 -25.86 -2.55
N CYS A 394 14.02 -25.91 -3.83
CA CYS A 394 13.10 -26.17 -4.93
C CYS A 394 13.36 -27.57 -5.49
N ASP A 395 12.28 -28.32 -5.72
CA ASP A 395 12.33 -29.62 -6.38
C ASP A 395 12.56 -29.43 -7.88
N LEU A 396 13.61 -30.06 -8.43
CA LEU A 396 13.84 -30.14 -9.88
C LEU A 396 13.30 -31.44 -10.51
N GLY A 397 12.75 -32.33 -9.70
CA GLY A 397 12.44 -33.71 -10.06
C GLY A 397 13.64 -34.64 -9.82
N GLY A 398 13.37 -35.93 -9.64
CA GLY A 398 14.41 -36.96 -9.54
C GLY A 398 15.28 -36.87 -8.28
N GLU A 399 14.69 -36.49 -7.14
CA GLU A 399 15.36 -36.35 -5.82
C GLU A 399 16.44 -35.27 -5.74
N SER A 400 16.64 -34.47 -6.79
CA SER A 400 17.56 -33.34 -6.80
C SER A 400 16.86 -32.06 -6.32
N PHE A 401 17.38 -31.50 -5.24
CA PHE A 401 16.98 -30.19 -4.73
C PHE A 401 18.07 -29.17 -5.03
N VAL A 402 17.66 -28.02 -5.54
CA VAL A 402 18.53 -26.83 -5.64
C VAL A 402 17.86 -25.67 -4.92
N THR A 403 18.65 -24.68 -4.54
CA THR A 403 18.08 -23.45 -3.97
C THR A 403 17.28 -22.66 -5.01
N LEU A 404 16.30 -21.85 -4.58
CA LEU A 404 15.54 -20.96 -5.46
C LEU A 404 16.47 -20.06 -6.30
N ARG A 405 17.57 -19.59 -5.70
CA ARG A 405 18.61 -18.82 -6.38
C ARG A 405 19.28 -19.59 -7.51
N GLU A 406 19.70 -20.83 -7.24
CA GLU A 406 20.33 -21.69 -8.25
C GLU A 406 19.35 -22.04 -9.38
N ARG A 407 18.10 -22.36 -9.04
CA ARG A 407 17.06 -22.63 -10.03
C ARG A 407 16.84 -21.43 -10.94
N THR A 408 16.72 -20.24 -10.36
CA THR A 408 16.54 -18.99 -11.11
C THR A 408 17.70 -18.78 -12.08
N ARG A 409 18.93 -19.01 -11.63
CA ARG A 409 20.14 -18.92 -12.46
C ARG A 409 20.16 -19.95 -13.59
N LEU A 410 19.77 -21.20 -13.31
CA LEU A 410 19.84 -22.31 -14.25
C LEU A 410 18.72 -22.28 -15.29
N LYS A 411 17.48 -22.01 -14.88
CA LYS A 411 16.31 -22.03 -15.77
C LYS A 411 16.01 -20.69 -16.43
N GLN A 412 16.55 -19.59 -15.90
CA GLN A 412 16.29 -18.22 -16.39
C GLN A 412 14.79 -17.87 -16.46
N GLU A 413 13.97 -18.48 -15.59
CA GLU A 413 12.52 -18.25 -15.51
C GLU A 413 12.16 -16.91 -14.86
N VAL A 414 13.08 -16.35 -14.07
CA VAL A 414 12.95 -15.08 -13.35
C VAL A 414 14.10 -14.18 -13.79
N ASN A 415 13.83 -12.90 -14.06
CA ASN A 415 14.87 -11.96 -14.45
C ASN A 415 15.56 -11.30 -13.25
N VAL A 416 14.81 -11.02 -12.19
CA VAL A 416 15.31 -10.43 -10.94
C VAL A 416 14.70 -11.18 -9.75
N LEU A 417 15.55 -11.77 -8.91
CA LEU A 417 15.21 -12.39 -7.64
C LEU A 417 15.58 -11.42 -6.50
N ILE A 418 14.57 -10.97 -5.78
CA ILE A 418 14.71 -10.24 -4.52
C ILE A 418 14.72 -11.29 -3.40
N ASP A 419 15.85 -11.41 -2.70
CA ASP A 419 15.95 -12.25 -1.50
C ASP A 419 15.05 -11.65 -0.42
N SER A 420 14.11 -12.43 0.12
CA SER A 420 13.16 -11.95 1.13
C SER A 420 13.83 -11.74 2.50
N LYS A 421 14.91 -12.45 2.84
CA LYS A 421 15.50 -12.36 4.19
C LYS A 421 16.58 -11.29 4.27
N ALA A 422 17.40 -11.18 3.22
CA ALA A 422 18.51 -10.24 3.20
C ALA A 422 18.16 -8.76 3.49
N PRO A 423 17.14 -8.14 2.84
CA PRO A 423 16.83 -6.73 3.06
C PRO A 423 16.35 -6.44 4.49
N LEU A 424 15.63 -7.39 5.10
CA LEU A 424 15.18 -7.28 6.49
C LEU A 424 16.36 -7.29 7.47
N LEU A 425 17.30 -8.22 7.27
CA LEU A 425 18.50 -8.32 8.09
C LEU A 425 19.42 -7.10 7.95
N LEU A 426 19.49 -6.49 6.76
CA LEU A 426 20.22 -5.24 6.57
C LEU A 426 19.59 -4.09 7.38
N GLU A 427 18.27 -3.98 7.45
CA GLU A 427 17.62 -2.97 8.31
C GLU A 427 17.88 -3.23 9.80
N VAL A 428 17.92 -4.49 10.22
CA VAL A 428 18.33 -4.84 11.59
C VAL A 428 19.77 -4.39 11.86
N LEU A 429 20.72 -4.62 10.95
CA LEU A 429 22.11 -4.14 11.12
C LEU A 429 22.22 -2.63 11.12
N LYS A 430 21.45 -1.93 10.27
CA LYS A 430 21.38 -0.47 10.27
C LYS A 430 20.87 0.06 11.60
N TRP A 431 19.86 -0.60 12.18
CA TRP A 431 19.39 -0.27 13.52
C TRP A 431 20.47 -0.54 14.57
N CYS A 432 21.12 -1.72 14.54
CA CYS A 432 22.20 -2.04 15.47
C CYS A 432 23.33 -1.00 15.44
N GLY A 433 23.80 -0.62 14.25
CA GLY A 433 24.86 0.39 14.11
C GLY A 433 24.47 1.80 14.54
N ARG A 434 23.18 2.09 14.73
CA ARG A 434 22.69 3.39 15.22
C ARG A 434 22.45 3.40 16.72
N PHE A 435 21.94 2.29 17.27
CA PHE A 435 21.39 2.26 18.63
C PHE A 435 22.12 1.33 19.58
N VAL A 436 22.90 0.37 19.08
CA VAL A 436 23.75 -0.47 19.91
C VAL A 436 25.10 0.21 19.98
N ASP A 437 25.35 0.88 21.11
CA ASP A 437 26.56 1.68 21.36
C ASP A 437 27.85 0.84 21.17
N ASP A 438 29.01 1.45 21.42
CA ASP A 438 30.32 0.77 21.39
C ASP A 438 30.39 -0.54 22.20
N ARG A 439 29.47 -0.73 23.15
CA ARG A 439 29.29 -1.96 23.93
C ARG A 439 28.97 -3.17 23.06
N LYS A 440 28.31 -2.96 21.91
CA LYS A 440 27.81 -4.01 21.00
C LYS A 440 26.91 -5.07 21.67
N THR A 441 26.31 -4.77 22.82
CA THR A 441 25.45 -5.69 23.55
C THR A 441 23.98 -5.30 23.39
N LEU A 442 23.12 -6.27 23.09
CA LEU A 442 21.67 -6.05 22.96
C LEU A 442 20.85 -7.21 23.51
N VAL A 443 19.59 -6.93 23.84
CA VAL A 443 18.61 -7.91 24.29
C VAL A 443 17.80 -8.42 23.11
N LEU A 444 17.80 -9.73 22.90
CA LEU A 444 17.03 -10.39 21.86
C LEU A 444 15.82 -11.08 22.49
N ASP A 445 14.65 -10.47 22.31
CA ASP A 445 13.37 -11.00 22.77
C ASP A 445 12.55 -11.45 21.56
N VAL A 446 12.79 -12.70 21.18
CA VAL A 446 12.18 -13.30 19.99
C VAL A 446 11.68 -14.70 20.27
N THR A 447 10.84 -15.21 19.38
CA THR A 447 10.36 -16.59 19.52
C THR A 447 11.50 -17.62 19.60
N PRO A 448 11.34 -18.69 20.38
CA PRO A 448 12.41 -19.68 20.60
C PRO A 448 12.99 -20.27 19.30
N HIS A 449 12.17 -20.39 18.26
CA HIS A 449 12.61 -20.93 16.97
C HIS A 449 13.47 -19.95 16.17
N ASN A 450 13.27 -18.64 16.31
CA ASN A 450 14.06 -17.60 15.63
C ASN A 450 15.23 -17.08 16.47
N PHE A 451 15.28 -17.40 17.76
CA PHE A 451 16.36 -16.98 18.64
C PHE A 451 17.74 -17.44 18.15
N THR A 452 17.93 -18.75 17.91
CA THR A 452 19.25 -19.27 17.48
C THR A 452 19.73 -18.68 16.15
N PRO A 453 18.91 -18.62 15.08
CA PRO A 453 19.33 -17.99 13.84
C PRO A 453 19.68 -16.50 13.97
N LEU A 454 18.85 -15.72 14.68
CA LEU A 454 19.10 -14.28 14.86
C LEU A 454 20.30 -14.02 15.77
N LYS A 455 20.50 -14.85 16.80
CA LYS A 455 21.69 -14.80 17.66
C LYS A 455 22.95 -15.02 16.84
N LEU A 456 23.00 -16.08 16.03
CA LEU A 456 24.15 -16.36 15.18
C LEU A 456 24.42 -15.23 14.19
N PHE A 457 23.35 -14.65 13.62
CA PHE A 457 23.46 -13.48 12.74
C PHE A 457 24.11 -12.28 13.43
N LEU A 458 23.61 -11.90 14.61
CA LEU A 458 24.12 -10.77 15.36
C LEU A 458 25.55 -11.01 15.87
N GLU A 459 25.84 -12.22 16.37
CA GLU A 459 27.19 -12.60 16.83
C GLU A 459 28.22 -12.59 15.70
N HIS A 460 27.84 -13.03 14.49
CA HIS A 460 28.71 -12.96 13.32
C HIS A 460 29.11 -11.51 12.97
N HIS A 461 28.22 -10.55 13.21
CA HIS A 461 28.51 -9.12 13.04
C HIS A 461 29.12 -8.45 14.28
N GLY A 462 29.54 -9.26 15.28
CA GLY A 462 30.26 -8.80 16.47
C GLY A 462 29.38 -8.22 17.57
N TYR A 463 28.08 -8.53 17.58
CA TYR A 463 27.17 -8.14 18.66
C TYR A 463 27.02 -9.26 19.70
N ALA A 464 27.10 -8.90 20.98
CA ALA A 464 26.77 -9.78 22.09
C ALA A 464 25.25 -9.80 22.31
N VAL A 465 24.67 -10.99 22.33
CA VAL A 465 23.22 -11.17 22.42
C VAL A 465 22.85 -11.78 23.76
N LEU A 466 21.99 -11.08 24.49
CA LEU A 466 21.43 -11.53 25.77
C LEU A 466 19.95 -11.88 25.61
N THR A 467 19.51 -12.93 26.31
CA THR A 467 18.09 -13.19 26.55
C THR A 467 17.51 -12.16 27.52
N PRO A 468 16.17 -11.98 27.60
CA PRO A 468 15.56 -11.08 28.57
C PRO A 468 15.96 -11.37 30.02
N THR A 469 16.13 -12.65 30.38
CA THR A 469 16.58 -13.08 31.71
C THR A 469 18.05 -12.75 31.96
N GLU A 470 18.93 -13.01 30.98
CA GLU A 470 20.35 -12.67 31.09
C GLU A 470 20.58 -11.15 31.13
N ALA A 471 19.72 -10.38 30.49
CA ALA A 471 19.77 -8.91 30.50
C ALA A 471 19.53 -8.34 31.91
N VAL A 472 18.58 -8.91 32.67
CA VAL A 472 18.34 -8.53 34.08
C VAL A 472 19.59 -8.76 34.91
N GLU A 473 20.18 -9.96 34.82
CA GLU A 473 21.40 -10.30 35.55
C GLU A 473 22.58 -9.41 35.14
N PHE A 474 22.69 -9.09 33.86
CA PHE A 474 23.74 -8.21 33.34
C PHE A 474 23.61 -6.78 33.90
N GLU A 475 22.40 -6.21 33.88
CA GLU A 475 22.15 -4.89 34.44
C GLU A 475 22.36 -4.84 35.96
N GLU A 476 22.00 -5.90 36.69
CA GLU A 476 22.25 -6.00 38.13
C GLU A 476 23.76 -6.03 38.44
N ARG A 477 24.53 -6.78 37.67
CA ARG A 477 26.00 -6.81 37.78
C ARG A 477 26.60 -5.44 37.47
N GLU A 478 26.16 -4.78 36.40
CA GLU A 478 26.67 -3.44 36.04
C GLU A 478 26.30 -2.39 37.10
N ARG A 479 25.09 -2.43 37.65
CA ARG A 479 24.69 -1.57 38.77
C ARG A 479 25.55 -1.81 40.01
N ALA A 480 25.87 -3.08 40.31
CA ALA A 480 26.73 -3.43 41.43
C ALA A 480 28.18 -2.94 41.23
N GLU A 481 28.71 -3.05 40.00
CA GLU A 481 30.05 -2.55 39.64
C GLU A 481 30.11 -1.02 39.71
N ILE A 482 29.13 -0.31 39.16
CA ILE A 482 29.05 1.16 39.26
C ILE A 482 28.91 1.60 40.72
N ALA A 483 28.13 0.88 41.53
CA ALA A 483 27.99 1.18 42.96
C ALA A 483 29.30 0.91 43.71
N ALA A 484 30.04 -0.15 43.36
CA ALA A 484 31.34 -0.45 43.93
C ALA A 484 32.39 0.61 43.54
N ASP A 485 32.43 1.03 42.28
CA ASP A 485 33.32 2.10 41.80
C ASP A 485 32.98 3.45 42.45
N ALA A 486 31.69 3.77 42.57
CA ALA A 486 31.24 4.99 43.24
C ALA A 486 31.61 4.97 44.73
N LYS A 487 31.48 3.81 45.39
CA LYS A 487 31.88 3.63 46.79
C LYS A 487 33.40 3.74 46.95
N ALA A 488 34.18 3.06 46.10
CA ALA A 488 35.64 3.14 46.10
C ALA A 488 36.14 4.57 45.85
N LYS A 489 35.47 5.30 44.95
CA LYS A 489 35.77 6.71 44.71
C LYS A 489 35.39 7.61 45.88
N ALA A 490 34.26 7.38 46.54
CA ALA A 490 33.87 8.10 47.74
C ALA A 490 34.84 7.84 48.90
N GLU A 491 35.26 6.59 49.09
CA GLU A 491 36.28 6.21 50.08
C GLU A 491 37.65 6.84 49.77
N ALA A 492 38.04 6.91 48.48
CA ALA A 492 39.27 7.58 48.06
C ALA A 492 39.20 9.10 48.27
N GLU A 493 38.07 9.74 47.94
CA GLU A 493 37.85 11.17 48.19
C GLU A 493 37.83 11.47 49.71
N GLU A 494 37.28 10.58 50.55
CA GLU A 494 37.32 10.70 52.01
C GLU A 494 38.73 10.52 52.57
N GLN A 495 39.51 9.55 52.05
CA GLN A 495 40.91 9.37 52.43
C GLN A 495 41.76 10.56 52.03
N GLU A 496 41.54 11.14 50.85
CA GLU A 496 42.23 12.36 50.41
C GLU A 496 41.85 13.55 51.31
N GLN A 497 40.59 13.68 51.72
CA GLN A 497 40.17 14.71 52.68
C GLN A 497 40.83 14.53 54.05
N ARG A 498 40.94 13.29 54.56
CA ARG A 498 41.63 13.00 55.81
C ARG A 498 43.13 13.33 55.72
N GLN A 499 43.79 12.96 54.61
CA GLN A 499 45.19 13.32 54.38
C GLN A 499 45.40 14.84 54.29
N ARG A 500 44.48 15.57 53.67
CA ARG A 500 44.52 17.04 53.65
C ARG A 500 44.34 17.64 55.05
N GLN A 501 43.41 17.13 55.85
CA GLN A 501 43.23 17.58 57.23
C GLN A 501 44.47 17.29 58.09
N GLU A 502 45.09 16.11 57.95
CA GLU A 502 46.33 15.77 58.64
C GLU A 502 47.51 16.67 58.19
N GLN A 503 47.59 17.01 56.91
CA GLN A 503 48.58 17.97 56.40
C GLN A 503 48.35 19.38 56.94
N GLU A 504 47.11 19.86 56.97
CA GLU A 504 46.74 21.15 57.56
C GLU A 504 47.04 21.20 59.07
N GLU A 505 46.79 20.11 59.81
CA GLU A 505 47.15 19.99 61.23
C GLU A 505 48.67 19.97 61.43
N GLN A 506 49.42 19.28 60.57
CA GLN A 506 50.89 19.28 60.61
C GLN A 506 51.47 20.67 60.27
N GLU A 507 50.91 21.38 59.30
CA GLU A 507 51.30 22.75 58.98
C GLU A 507 50.97 23.71 60.12
N LEU A 508 49.81 23.59 60.75
CA LEU A 508 49.44 24.36 61.95
C LEU A 508 50.39 24.06 63.13
N ALA A 509 50.78 22.79 63.34
CA ALA A 509 51.74 22.41 64.36
C ALA A 509 53.15 22.97 64.09
N LEU A 510 53.60 22.93 62.82
CA LEU A 510 54.85 23.56 62.38
C LEU A 510 54.82 25.08 62.55
N ALA A 511 53.72 25.73 62.17
CA ALA A 511 53.51 27.17 62.35
C ALA A 511 53.51 27.56 63.84
N ALA A 512 52.87 26.77 64.71
CA ALA A 512 52.90 26.97 66.16
C ALA A 512 54.32 26.77 66.75
N SER A 513 55.10 25.82 66.23
CA SER A 513 56.49 25.60 66.63
C SER A 513 57.42 26.76 66.20
N LEU A 514 57.17 27.34 65.02
CA LEU A 514 57.88 28.52 64.51
C LEU A 514 57.52 29.78 65.31
N TRP A 515 56.24 29.94 65.69
CA TRP A 515 55.79 30.99 66.61
C TRP A 515 56.41 30.86 68.01
N ALA A 516 56.58 29.63 68.52
CA ALA A 516 57.28 29.39 69.77
C ALA A 516 58.79 29.71 69.68
N LYS A 517 59.42 29.48 68.52
CA LYS A 517 60.82 29.87 68.24
C LYS A 517 61.02 31.37 68.07
N ALA A 518 60.01 32.11 67.60
CA ALA A 518 60.07 33.57 67.47
C ALA A 518 59.97 34.33 68.81
N ARG A 519 59.77 33.64 69.94
CA ARG A 519 59.71 34.23 71.29
C ARG A 519 61.03 34.20 72.07
N GLN A 520 62.11 33.68 71.50
CA GLN A 520 63.43 33.62 72.12
C GLN A 520 64.50 34.36 71.28
N SER A 521 64.31 35.67 71.13
CA SER A 521 65.40 36.62 70.86
C SER A 521 64.95 38.01 71.31
N ASP A 522 65.40 38.37 72.52
CA ASP A 522 65.35 39.65 73.25
C ASP A 522 65.82 40.89 72.43
N PRO A 523 65.93 42.12 73.00
CA PRO A 523 64.99 42.90 73.80
C PRO A 523 64.86 44.35 73.25
N ALA A 524 64.11 45.18 73.99
CA ALA A 524 63.75 46.57 73.78
C ALA A 524 64.85 47.55 73.32
N VAL A 525 64.47 48.48 72.42
CA VAL A 525 64.96 49.88 72.41
C VAL A 525 63.81 50.82 72.05
N ASP A 526 63.72 51.87 72.86
CA ASP A 526 62.79 53.00 72.91
C ASP A 526 63.01 54.03 71.77
N VAL A 527 62.15 55.06 71.71
CA VAL A 527 62.27 56.41 71.06
C VAL A 527 61.13 56.79 70.10
N LYS A 528 60.16 57.51 70.69
CA LYS A 528 59.52 58.81 70.32
C LYS A 528 59.04 59.14 68.89
N ASN A 529 57.75 59.58 68.88
CA ASN A 529 57.10 60.69 68.13
C ASN A 529 57.12 60.62 66.58
N LYS A 530 56.07 60.98 65.82
CA LYS A 530 55.01 62.01 65.97
C LYS A 530 54.01 61.85 64.80
N ASP A 531 52.72 62.16 65.03
CA ASP A 531 51.69 62.69 64.10
C ASP A 531 51.38 61.91 62.78
N THR A 532 50.16 61.77 62.25
CA THR A 532 48.83 62.35 62.51
C THR A 532 47.81 61.58 61.65
N ASP A 533 46.56 61.61 62.12
CA ASP A 533 45.32 61.72 61.33
C ASP A 533 44.70 60.51 60.60
N ALA A 534 43.55 60.14 61.20
CA ALA A 534 42.22 60.38 60.64
C ALA A 534 41.41 59.15 60.20
N THR A 535 40.46 58.82 61.08
CA THR A 535 39.00 58.74 60.78
C THR A 535 38.53 57.61 59.85
N GLY A 536 37.62 56.72 60.23
CA GLY A 536 36.89 56.54 61.48
C GLY A 536 35.69 55.59 61.31
N LYS A 537 35.18 55.15 62.47
CA LYS A 537 33.77 54.85 62.80
C LYS A 537 33.07 53.70 62.07
N ASN A 538 32.78 52.58 62.77
CA ASN A 538 31.65 52.33 63.70
C ASN A 538 30.55 51.55 62.96
N ARG A 539 29.70 50.70 63.53
CA ARG A 539 29.42 50.08 64.85
C ARG A 539 28.42 48.96 64.48
N VAL A 540 28.55 47.73 64.97
CA VAL A 540 27.94 47.17 66.20
C VAL A 540 26.40 47.15 66.22
N ALA A 541 25.89 45.94 66.48
CA ALA A 541 24.70 45.55 67.26
C ALA A 541 23.39 45.17 66.54
N ASP A 542 23.06 43.90 66.72
CA ASP A 542 21.87 43.39 67.43
C ASP A 542 20.46 43.40 66.79
N THR A 543 20.00 42.17 66.58
CA THR A 543 18.84 41.54 67.27
C THR A 543 17.40 41.81 66.79
N ASN A 544 16.76 40.69 66.43
CA ASN A 544 15.37 40.26 66.62
C ASN A 544 14.16 40.77 65.81
N GLN A 545 13.42 39.74 65.38
CA GLN A 545 11.97 39.49 65.46
C GLN A 545 10.99 40.11 64.46
N ASP A 546 10.40 39.16 63.71
CA ASP A 546 8.98 38.86 63.56
C ASP A 546 7.98 39.83 62.91
N ASN A 547 7.27 39.19 61.97
CA ASN A 547 5.86 39.32 61.60
C ASN A 547 5.45 40.20 60.38
N ALA A 548 4.77 39.47 59.49
CA ALA A 548 4.01 39.76 58.27
C ALA A 548 2.85 40.79 58.48
N PRO A 549 1.95 41.12 57.51
CA PRO A 549 1.72 40.48 56.21
C PRO A 549 1.30 41.38 55.00
N ALA A 550 1.03 40.68 53.88
CA ALA A 550 0.00 40.96 52.86
C ALA A 550 0.36 41.72 51.55
N GLN A 551 0.33 40.91 50.46
CA GLN A 551 -0.33 41.12 49.15
C GLN A 551 -0.24 42.48 48.44
N THR A 552 0.27 42.49 47.20
CA THR A 552 -0.58 42.72 45.99
C THR A 552 0.18 42.50 44.66
N LYS A 553 -0.60 42.07 43.66
CA LYS A 553 -0.28 41.79 42.25
C LYS A 553 0.27 43.02 41.49
N THR A 554 1.14 42.81 40.48
CA THR A 554 0.86 43.10 39.05
C THR A 554 2.04 42.71 38.12
N LYS A 555 1.70 42.02 37.01
CA LYS A 555 2.42 41.86 35.71
C LYS A 555 2.32 43.19 34.89
N PRO A 556 2.78 43.31 33.62
CA PRO A 556 3.90 42.70 32.87
C PRO A 556 4.73 43.74 32.05
N THR A 557 5.84 43.32 31.39
CA THR A 557 6.32 43.68 30.02
C THR A 557 7.78 43.19 29.87
N ALA A 558 8.09 42.17 29.07
CA ALA A 558 8.32 42.15 27.61
C ALA A 558 9.47 43.07 27.14
N LYS A 559 10.65 42.49 26.83
CA LYS A 559 11.29 42.54 25.49
C LYS A 559 12.66 41.88 25.41
N ASP A 560 12.85 41.28 24.24
CA ASP A 560 14.08 41.08 23.47
C ASP A 560 15.19 40.16 24.00
N LYS A 561 15.40 39.07 23.27
CA LYS A 561 16.67 38.83 22.56
C LYS A 561 16.58 37.65 21.59
N ASP A 562 16.60 37.99 20.31
CA ASP A 562 17.16 37.15 19.26
C ASP A 562 18.66 36.96 19.51
N LYS A 563 19.13 35.72 19.39
CA LYS A 563 20.47 35.45 18.86
C LYS A 563 20.61 33.98 18.43
N GLU A 564 20.71 33.81 17.12
CA GLU A 564 21.30 32.66 16.46
C GLU A 564 22.64 32.29 17.10
N LYS A 565 22.89 30.99 17.24
CA LYS A 565 24.24 30.45 17.41
C LYS A 565 24.43 29.25 16.50
N GLU A 566 25.29 29.48 15.52
CA GLU A 566 26.05 28.47 14.78
C GLU A 566 26.66 27.45 15.74
N SER A 567 26.41 26.16 15.48
CA SER A 567 27.14 25.05 16.07
C SER A 567 28.24 24.63 15.08
N ASN A 568 29.46 25.13 15.29
CA ASN A 568 30.65 24.53 14.73
C ASN A 568 31.70 24.43 15.83
N GLY A 569 32.04 23.21 16.21
CA GLY A 569 32.93 22.94 17.34
C GLY A 569 33.12 21.45 17.52
N LYS A 570 33.99 20.87 16.69
CA LYS A 570 34.69 19.61 16.95
C LYS A 570 35.37 19.70 18.32
N ASN A 571 35.01 18.80 19.23
CA ASN A 571 35.89 18.40 20.32
C ASN A 571 36.09 16.89 20.19
N ASP A 572 37.28 16.52 19.74
CA ASP A 572 37.90 15.24 20.04
C ASP A 572 38.26 15.26 21.52
N GLU A 573 37.37 14.70 22.36
CA GLU A 573 37.62 14.51 23.78
C GLU A 573 37.70 13.00 24.05
N ALA A 574 38.90 12.56 24.45
CA ALA A 574 39.18 11.18 24.85
C ALA A 574 38.31 10.75 26.05
N PRO A 575 38.04 9.44 26.21
CA PRO A 575 36.97 8.93 27.07
C PRO A 575 37.44 8.88 28.53
N ALA A 576 37.45 10.01 29.23
CA ALA A 576 37.88 10.05 30.63
C ALA A 576 37.08 11.03 31.50
N SER A 577 35.74 10.98 31.46
CA SER A 577 34.91 11.37 32.61
C SER A 577 33.43 10.95 32.45
N ARG A 578 33.11 9.66 32.69
CA ARG A 578 31.73 9.22 32.95
C ARG A 578 31.34 9.55 34.40
N ARG A 579 31.23 10.83 34.76
CA ARG A 579 30.72 11.25 36.08
C ARG A 579 29.18 11.36 36.01
N GLY A 580 28.46 10.40 36.58
CA GLY A 580 27.07 10.56 37.06
C GLY A 580 25.91 10.12 36.17
N LYS A 581 26.12 9.38 35.07
CA LYS A 581 25.00 8.87 34.26
C LYS A 581 24.43 7.58 34.85
N LYS A 582 23.11 7.52 35.01
CA LYS A 582 22.37 6.27 35.29
C LYS A 582 22.79 5.20 34.26
N PRO A 583 22.85 3.91 34.63
CA PRO A 583 23.14 2.84 33.67
C PRO A 583 22.19 2.98 32.48
N GLU A 584 22.75 3.13 31.30
CA GLU A 584 21.97 3.24 30.07
C GLU A 584 21.35 1.87 29.79
N LYS A 585 20.01 1.85 29.66
CA LYS A 585 19.27 0.62 29.36
C LYS A 585 19.75 0.01 28.05
N LEU A 586 19.82 -1.31 28.00
CA LEU A 586 20.26 -2.02 26.81
C LEU A 586 19.26 -1.87 25.65
N PRO A 587 19.74 -1.77 24.40
CA PRO A 587 18.87 -1.86 23.22
C PRO A 587 18.16 -3.22 23.17
N ARG A 588 16.92 -3.23 22.70
CA ARG A 588 16.10 -4.45 22.64
C ARG A 588 15.53 -4.67 21.25
N LEU A 589 15.64 -5.89 20.74
CA LEU A 589 14.99 -6.33 19.51
C LEU A 589 13.84 -7.27 19.86
N LEU A 590 12.64 -6.95 19.37
CA LEU A 590 11.39 -7.69 19.61
C LEU A 590 10.87 -8.33 18.32
N TYR A 591 10.60 -9.63 18.36
CA TYR A 591 9.93 -10.33 17.26
C TYR A 591 9.16 -11.58 17.70
N TYR A 592 7.86 -11.56 17.46
CA TYR A 592 6.95 -12.69 17.64
C TYR A 592 6.33 -13.08 16.29
N PRO A 593 5.75 -14.30 16.15
CA PRO A 593 5.48 -14.87 14.83
C PRO A 593 4.51 -14.00 14.04
N THR A 594 3.45 -13.51 14.68
CA THR A 594 2.50 -12.61 14.04
C THR A 594 2.75 -11.16 14.44
N THR A 595 2.34 -10.23 13.56
CA THR A 595 2.36 -8.79 13.87
C THR A 595 1.60 -8.52 15.17
N ALA A 596 0.39 -9.07 15.33
CA ALA A 596 -0.41 -8.90 16.55
C ALA A 596 0.30 -9.42 17.81
N ALA A 597 0.98 -10.58 17.74
CA ALA A 597 1.74 -11.09 18.87
C ALA A 597 2.92 -10.17 19.24
N THR A 598 3.57 -9.59 18.23
CA THR A 598 4.68 -8.63 18.46
C THR A 598 4.17 -7.35 19.10
N ILE A 599 3.04 -6.80 18.64
CA ILE A 599 2.40 -5.62 19.25
C ILE A 599 2.00 -5.91 20.70
N ASN A 600 1.42 -7.07 20.98
CA ASN A 600 1.08 -7.46 22.35
C ASN A 600 2.32 -7.59 23.24
N ALA A 601 3.43 -8.10 22.71
CA ALA A 601 4.70 -8.16 23.43
C ALA A 601 5.23 -6.75 23.73
N VAL A 602 5.17 -5.82 22.77
CA VAL A 602 5.53 -4.41 22.99
C VAL A 602 4.67 -3.80 24.11
N HIS A 603 3.35 -3.98 24.06
CA HIS A 603 2.44 -3.49 25.09
C HIS A 603 2.76 -4.07 26.47
N ALA A 604 3.01 -5.39 26.55
CA ALA A 604 3.43 -6.04 27.79
C ALA A 604 4.74 -5.45 28.33
N THR A 605 5.70 -5.15 27.45
CA THR A 605 6.99 -4.56 27.81
C THR A 605 6.86 -3.14 28.36
N LEU A 606 5.88 -2.38 27.87
CA LEU A 606 5.58 -1.03 28.37
C LEU A 606 4.83 -1.07 29.70
N THR A 607 3.88 -1.98 29.84
CA THR A 607 2.99 -2.07 31.03
C THR A 607 3.68 -2.72 32.22
N SER A 608 4.55 -3.70 32.00
CA SER A 608 5.22 -4.42 33.11
C SER A 608 6.10 -3.49 33.94
N GLY A 609 6.51 -2.34 33.39
CA GLY A 609 7.37 -1.40 34.10
C GLY A 609 8.73 -1.99 34.44
N ASP A 610 9.12 -3.11 33.82
CA ASP A 610 10.34 -3.87 34.13
C ASP A 610 11.62 -3.03 34.01
N GLY A 611 11.53 -1.82 33.43
CA GLY A 611 12.64 -0.89 33.38
C GLY A 611 13.75 -1.33 32.43
N LEU A 612 13.69 -2.53 31.86
CA LEU A 612 14.74 -3.20 31.09
C LEU A 612 15.00 -2.60 29.70
N SER A 613 14.05 -1.85 29.12
CA SER A 613 14.26 -1.26 27.79
C SER A 613 13.82 0.19 27.73
N ASP A 614 14.62 1.00 27.05
CA ASP A 614 14.24 2.32 26.56
C ASP A 614 13.46 2.11 25.25
N PRO A 615 12.18 2.52 25.16
CA PRO A 615 11.41 2.44 23.93
C PRO A 615 12.13 3.03 22.70
N ARG A 616 12.93 4.10 22.90
CA ARG A 616 13.75 4.74 21.86
C ARG A 616 14.87 3.87 21.32
N ARG A 617 15.22 2.81 22.05
CA ARG A 617 16.23 1.83 21.67
C ARG A 617 15.58 0.47 21.47
N CYS A 618 14.31 0.44 21.10
CA CYS A 618 13.58 -0.77 20.83
C CYS A 618 13.30 -0.93 19.33
N CYS A 619 13.86 -1.98 18.73
CA CYS A 619 13.55 -2.42 17.38
C CYS A 619 12.41 -3.41 17.41
N VAL A 620 11.33 -3.11 16.68
CA VAL A 620 10.15 -3.97 16.62
C VAL A 620 10.01 -4.53 15.22
N LEU A 621 10.16 -5.83 15.05
CA LEU A 621 10.05 -6.49 13.74
C LEU A 621 8.58 -6.87 13.49
N ILE A 622 7.96 -6.31 12.46
CA ILE A 622 6.55 -6.56 12.13
C ILE A 622 6.40 -6.97 10.67
N ASN A 623 5.47 -7.89 10.39
CA ASN A 623 5.28 -8.41 9.04
C ASN A 623 4.33 -7.51 8.22
N GLN A 624 3.31 -6.94 8.87
CA GLN A 624 2.18 -6.26 8.21
C GLN A 624 2.12 -4.76 8.51
N PRO A 625 1.60 -3.95 7.56
CA PRO A 625 1.53 -2.50 7.70
C PRO A 625 0.63 -2.03 8.83
N PHE A 626 -0.45 -2.75 9.17
CA PHE A 626 -1.34 -2.37 10.28
C PHE A 626 -0.58 -2.28 11.62
N GLY A 627 0.51 -3.04 11.77
CA GLY A 627 1.36 -2.98 12.96
C GLY A 627 2.06 -1.62 13.13
N LEU A 628 2.31 -0.88 12.05
CA LEU A 628 2.87 0.47 12.11
C LEU A 628 1.88 1.44 12.77
N GLU A 629 0.62 1.41 12.33
CA GLU A 629 -0.44 2.25 12.88
C GLU A 629 -0.61 2.02 14.39
N HIS A 630 -0.60 0.75 14.83
CA HIS A 630 -0.71 0.43 16.25
C HIS A 630 0.54 0.81 17.05
N LEU A 631 1.73 0.74 16.46
CA LEU A 631 2.96 1.21 17.12
C LEU A 631 2.99 2.72 17.26
N ASP A 632 2.47 3.45 16.28
CA ASP A 632 2.33 4.91 16.35
C ASP A 632 1.33 5.32 17.44
N GLU A 633 0.20 4.62 17.56
CA GLU A 633 -0.76 4.83 18.67
C GLU A 633 -0.10 4.56 20.04
N LEU A 634 0.61 3.44 20.18
CA LEU A 634 1.34 3.13 21.42
C LEU A 634 2.46 4.14 21.72
N ALA A 635 3.11 4.67 20.69
CA ALA A 635 4.15 5.68 20.81
C ALA A 635 3.57 7.02 21.30
N GLU A 636 2.41 7.42 20.78
CA GLU A 636 1.69 8.62 21.21
C GLU A 636 1.23 8.51 22.67
N ASP A 637 0.66 7.37 23.07
CA ASP A 637 0.20 7.11 24.43
C ASP A 637 1.36 7.08 25.44
N ALA A 638 2.50 6.52 25.06
CA ALA A 638 3.70 6.45 25.91
C ALA A 638 4.53 7.75 25.89
N GLY A 639 4.33 8.64 24.91
CA GLY A 639 5.18 9.79 24.65
C GLY A 639 6.60 9.42 24.21
N GLU A 640 6.78 8.22 23.66
CA GLU A 640 8.06 7.63 23.30
C GLU A 640 8.02 7.08 21.87
N LYS A 641 9.16 7.02 21.17
CA LYS A 641 9.21 6.52 19.77
C LYS A 641 9.86 5.15 19.68
N PHE A 642 9.26 4.22 18.93
CA PHE A 642 9.85 2.93 18.59
C PHE A 642 10.58 2.98 17.24
N HIS A 643 11.39 1.96 16.96
CA HIS A 643 12.00 1.73 15.66
C HIS A 643 11.39 0.49 14.98
N PRO A 644 10.23 0.64 14.30
CA PRO A 644 9.64 -0.47 13.58
C PRO A 644 10.45 -0.84 12.34
N VAL A 645 10.56 -2.14 12.06
CA VAL A 645 11.04 -2.69 10.80
C VAL A 645 9.88 -3.49 10.21
N CYS A 646 9.20 -2.89 9.22
CA CYS A 646 8.05 -3.51 8.57
C CYS A 646 8.46 -4.26 7.30
N ALA A 647 8.28 -5.57 7.29
CA ALA A 647 8.67 -6.39 6.17
C ALA A 647 7.93 -6.02 4.88
N ALA A 648 6.61 -5.82 4.94
CA ALA A 648 5.80 -5.47 3.79
C ALA A 648 6.24 -4.15 3.13
N GLU A 649 6.62 -3.14 3.91
CA GLU A 649 7.12 -1.86 3.38
C GLU A 649 8.48 -2.01 2.71
N ILE A 650 9.40 -2.73 3.35
CA ILE A 650 10.73 -2.98 2.81
C ILE A 650 10.63 -3.75 1.49
N TYR A 651 9.80 -4.80 1.45
CA TYR A 651 9.57 -5.57 0.24
C TYR A 651 8.98 -4.72 -0.91
N ASP A 652 8.00 -3.85 -0.62
CA ASP A 652 7.49 -2.92 -1.63
C ASP A 652 8.57 -1.95 -2.11
N ASP A 653 9.42 -1.45 -1.22
CA ASP A 653 10.52 -0.56 -1.56
C ASP A 653 11.52 -1.24 -2.50
N TYR A 654 11.81 -2.53 -2.31
CA TYR A 654 12.68 -3.28 -3.24
C TYR A 654 12.00 -3.54 -4.60
N PHE A 655 10.70 -3.86 -4.63
CA PHE A 655 9.97 -3.92 -5.91
C PHE A 655 10.04 -2.58 -6.64
N ARG A 656 9.76 -1.49 -5.92
CA ARG A 656 9.86 -0.12 -6.45
C ARG A 656 11.26 0.20 -6.94
N GLN A 657 12.31 -0.15 -6.19
CA GLN A 657 13.69 0.08 -6.59
C GLN A 657 14.03 -0.63 -7.90
N VAL A 658 13.61 -1.88 -8.06
CA VAL A 658 13.77 -2.65 -9.31
C VAL A 658 13.05 -1.97 -10.47
N ARG A 659 11.83 -1.46 -10.26
CA ARG A 659 11.08 -0.72 -11.29
C ARG A 659 11.75 0.60 -11.66
N ILE A 660 12.25 1.36 -10.69
CA ILE A 660 12.97 2.62 -10.92
C ILE A 660 14.24 2.36 -11.75
N TRP A 661 15.07 1.39 -11.37
CA TRP A 661 16.27 1.05 -12.15
C TRP A 661 15.94 0.55 -13.55
N THR A 662 14.84 -0.21 -13.68
CA THR A 662 14.32 -0.63 -14.98
C THR A 662 13.92 0.57 -15.84
N ARG A 663 13.19 1.53 -15.27
CA ARG A 663 12.82 2.78 -15.94
C ARG A 663 14.03 3.59 -16.36
N MET A 664 15.10 3.60 -15.57
CA MET A 664 16.39 4.23 -15.91
C MET A 664 17.14 3.53 -17.06
N GLY A 665 16.67 2.37 -17.51
CA GLY A 665 17.24 1.62 -18.63
C GLY A 665 18.29 0.58 -18.23
N HIS A 666 18.45 0.30 -16.92
CA HIS A 666 19.33 -0.77 -16.46
C HIS A 666 18.78 -2.14 -16.88
N SER A 667 19.68 -3.06 -17.23
CA SER A 667 19.29 -4.44 -17.57
C SER A 667 19.01 -5.24 -16.29
N ALA A 668 18.15 -6.26 -16.39
CA ALA A 668 17.85 -7.14 -15.26
C ALA A 668 19.11 -7.80 -14.67
N ALA A 669 20.10 -8.16 -15.49
CA ALA A 669 21.37 -8.73 -15.02
C ALA A 669 22.19 -7.72 -14.19
N VAL A 670 22.17 -6.44 -14.55
CA VAL A 670 22.82 -5.37 -13.78
C VAL A 670 22.08 -5.14 -12.46
N ILE A 671 20.75 -5.13 -12.49
CA ILE A 671 19.91 -5.00 -11.29
C ILE A 671 20.14 -6.18 -10.33
N GLN A 672 20.16 -7.41 -10.84
CA GLN A 672 20.43 -8.59 -10.01
C GLN A 672 21.81 -8.52 -9.36
N ARG A 673 22.85 -8.14 -10.13
CA ARG A 673 24.20 -7.99 -9.60
C ARG A 673 24.27 -6.94 -8.49
N GLU A 674 23.60 -5.81 -8.67
CA GLU A 674 23.53 -4.76 -7.66
C GLU A 674 22.83 -5.27 -6.39
N LEU A 675 21.70 -5.97 -6.51
CA LEU A 675 21.01 -6.57 -5.35
C LEU A 675 21.92 -7.59 -4.63
N ASP A 676 22.60 -8.45 -5.38
CA ASP A 676 23.52 -9.43 -4.81
C ASP A 676 24.68 -8.74 -4.07
N GLN A 677 25.25 -7.68 -4.63
CA GLN A 677 26.30 -6.87 -3.99
C GLN A 677 25.81 -6.16 -2.73
N ARG A 678 24.55 -5.70 -2.70
CA ARG A 678 23.93 -5.08 -1.50
C ARG A 678 23.66 -6.09 -0.41
N PHE A 679 23.26 -7.30 -0.77
CA PHE A 679 22.94 -8.39 0.16
C PHE A 679 24.17 -9.17 0.63
N GLU A 680 25.34 -8.93 0.02
CA GLU A 680 26.59 -9.59 0.38
C GLU A 680 26.91 -9.60 1.89
N PRO A 681 26.72 -8.49 2.65
CA PRO A 681 27.06 -8.47 4.08
C PRO A 681 26.31 -9.51 4.92
N VAL A 682 25.10 -9.92 4.51
CA VAL A 682 24.27 -10.86 5.27
C VAL A 682 24.22 -12.25 4.63
N ARG A 683 24.80 -12.39 3.44
CA ARG A 683 24.67 -13.59 2.61
C ARG A 683 25.40 -14.79 3.22
N GLU A 684 26.64 -14.60 3.65
CA GLU A 684 27.45 -15.67 4.26
C GLU A 684 26.79 -16.23 5.51
N VAL A 685 26.21 -15.36 6.34
CA VAL A 685 25.49 -15.76 7.56
C VAL A 685 24.24 -16.53 7.22
N LEU A 686 23.45 -16.07 6.25
CA LEU A 686 22.26 -16.79 5.83
C LEU A 686 22.60 -18.19 5.27
N ASP A 687 23.74 -18.35 4.60
CA ASP A 687 24.23 -19.67 4.15
C ASP A 687 24.64 -20.57 5.33
N ALA A 688 25.25 -19.99 6.37
CA ALA A 688 25.56 -20.68 7.62
C ALA A 688 24.29 -21.11 8.38
N ILE A 689 23.29 -20.23 8.48
CA ILE A 689 21.98 -20.52 9.10
C ILE A 689 21.27 -21.64 8.33
N ALA A 690 21.28 -21.60 7.00
CA ALA A 690 20.70 -22.66 6.18
C ALA A 690 21.38 -24.02 6.43
N SER A 691 22.71 -24.01 6.58
CA SER A 691 23.50 -25.23 6.86
C SER A 691 23.19 -25.84 8.23
N LEU A 692 22.97 -25.02 9.27
CA LEU A 692 22.58 -25.49 10.60
C LEU A 692 21.24 -26.24 10.61
N ASN A 693 20.30 -25.78 9.80
CA ASN A 693 18.97 -26.39 9.69
C ASN A 693 19.05 -27.79 9.07
N LEU A 694 19.95 -28.02 8.12
CA LEU A 694 20.17 -29.32 7.48
C LEU A 694 20.73 -30.36 8.47
N VAL A 695 21.63 -29.96 9.35
CA VAL A 695 22.22 -30.85 10.37
C VAL A 695 21.16 -31.28 11.39
N SER A 696 20.34 -30.32 11.84
CA SER A 696 19.27 -30.58 12.82
C SER A 696 18.17 -31.49 12.27
N GLY A 697 17.83 -31.36 10.98
CA GLY A 697 16.85 -32.21 10.31
C GLY A 697 17.30 -33.68 10.17
N ASN A 698 18.57 -33.92 9.84
CA ASN A 698 19.12 -35.27 9.68
C ASN A 698 19.27 -36.03 11.01
N ALA A 699 19.44 -35.32 12.14
CA ALA A 699 19.49 -35.94 13.46
C ALA A 699 18.12 -36.51 13.88
N ASN A 700 17.04 -35.75 13.61
CA ASN A 700 15.68 -36.19 13.92
C ASN A 700 15.18 -37.31 13.00
N SER A 701 15.54 -37.29 11.70
CA SER A 701 15.13 -38.36 10.78
C SER A 701 15.76 -39.73 11.11
N LYS A 702 16.98 -39.76 11.67
CA LYS A 702 17.62 -41.00 12.15
C LYS A 702 16.92 -41.57 13.39
N LEU A 703 16.40 -40.71 14.26
CA LEU A 703 15.64 -41.12 15.46
C LEU A 703 14.28 -41.73 15.09
N ASP A 704 13.57 -41.18 14.09
CA ASP A 704 12.28 -41.74 13.66
C ASP A 704 12.42 -43.08 12.92
N THR A 705 13.46 -43.28 12.11
CA THR A 705 13.73 -44.60 11.52
C THR A 705 14.10 -45.66 12.56
N SER A 706 14.62 -45.26 13.73
CA SER A 706 14.93 -46.19 14.82
C SER A 706 13.72 -46.58 15.69
N ARG A 707 12.62 -45.80 15.62
CA ARG A 707 11.37 -46.07 16.34
C ARG A 707 10.35 -46.90 15.55
N LEU A 708 10.48 -46.93 14.22
CA LEU A 708 9.66 -47.78 13.34
C LEU A 708 10.26 -49.18 13.09
N GLY A 709 11.44 -49.46 13.66
CA GLY A 709 12.13 -50.75 13.57
C GLY A 709 12.16 -51.58 14.85
N LYS A 710 11.18 -51.39 15.76
CA LYS A 710 10.98 -52.25 16.94
C LYS A 710 9.55 -52.75 17.05
#